data_AF-A0A2S0RHR0-F1
#
_entry.id   AF-A0A2S0RHR0-F1
#
_cell.length_a   1.000
_cell.length_b   1.000
_cell.length_c   1.000
_cell.angle_alpha   90.00
_cell.angle_beta   90.00
_cell.angle_gamma   90.00
#
_symmetry.space_group_name_H-M   'P 1'
#
loop_
_entity.id
_entity.type
_entity.pdbx_description
1 polymer ?
#
loop_
_entity_poly.entity_id
_entity_poly.type
_entity_poly.pdbx_seq_one_letter_code
_entity_poly.pdbx_strand_id
1 'polypeptide(L)'
;MKKITISLCLMLYSLGYSQQPSAAAENPSLPQSDVISMFSNVYTNVPVDTWQTSWSAATLEDVQIAGNDVKKYSGLSFVGIETVASQLDITAMTYFNVDVWSADFPLFKVKLVDFGADAAFGGGDDKEHEITFNAPAQNQWVHLHIPLSEFENLTTRQHIAQLIFVGGNATVFVDNVYFSNEVTVPVVTDPVVAAPTPTVPSSDVISMFSNAYTNVPVDTWRTSWSDATLTDVQVDGNDTKKYTGLNFVGIETVAQQLDINGMTHFNVDVWSPNFTIFKVKLVDFGNDGAFGGGDDTEHELTFDAPALNQWVTLHIPLADFTNLMGRQHIAQLIFVGGGGKVYVDNVYFSNETTVPPVTDPLTAAPDPVLPQSDVISLFSNVYNNVAVDTWRTDWSSAALEDVQVAGNDTKKYTSLVFVGVETVAQQLDITGMSHFNADVWSPDFTVFKVKLVDFGNDGAFGGGDDTEHEVTIDNPAQGQWVNIHIPLSDFTNLMGRQHIAQLIFVSSNTKVYVDNVYFSDENVTPPVTDPLTAAPDPVLPQEDVLSMFSNVYTNVPVDTWQTSWSAATLEDVQVDGNDTKKYTGLSFVGIETVANQLDITGMTVFNVDVWSPDFTIFKVKLVDFGADAAFGGGDDTEHEVTFNAPAQGQWISLHIPLSQFENLAGRQHIAQLIFASSNAKVYVDNVYFSNEPIIVIPTDPTVAAPAPTLPQAQVMSMFSNAYTNVPVDTWRTSWSDATLTEVQVDGDDTKKYTGLNFVGIETVAQQLDITSMTHFNVDVWSPDFSVFKVKLVDFGADAAFGGGDDTEHEIVFNNLTQSDWNTIQIPLSDFTNLMGRQHIAQLIFASSNAKVYVDNVYFSTDQLGVTDNESVKMTMYPNPASTTLHLSAQQPIDSVLVFNTIGQKVINVEPGTSTATIDVRSLNAGMYIVNTTIGGKTVSQKLIIK
;
A
#
# COMPACT_ATOMS: atom_id res chain seq x y z
N MET A 1 19.02 -43.44 -74.38
CA MET A 1 19.66 -44.30 -73.37
C MET A 1 18.87 -44.19 -72.07
N LYS A 2 18.70 -45.34 -71.41
CA LYS A 2 17.83 -45.61 -70.25
C LYS A 2 18.10 -44.68 -69.06
N LYS A 3 17.04 -44.25 -68.35
CA LYS A 3 16.67 -44.78 -67.02
C LYS A 3 15.36 -44.16 -66.54
N ILE A 4 14.39 -45.04 -66.33
CA ILE A 4 13.14 -44.83 -65.59
C ILE A 4 13.51 -44.74 -64.12
N THR A 5 13.04 -43.72 -63.41
CA THR A 5 13.07 -43.66 -61.95
C THR A 5 11.64 -43.46 -61.46
N ILE A 6 11.14 -44.49 -60.80
CA ILE A 6 9.82 -44.62 -60.19
C ILE A 6 9.71 -43.58 -59.06
N SER A 7 8.73 -42.67 -59.16
CA SER A 7 8.33 -41.83 -58.02
C SER A 7 7.37 -42.63 -57.15
N LEU A 8 7.86 -43.03 -55.98
CA LEU A 8 7.07 -43.64 -54.92
C LEU A 8 6.42 -42.48 -54.13
N CYS A 9 5.14 -42.21 -54.37
CA CYS A 9 4.36 -41.32 -53.51
C CYS A 9 4.18 -41.98 -52.14
N LEU A 10 4.99 -41.58 -51.16
CA LEU A 10 4.65 -41.75 -49.75
C LEU A 10 3.60 -40.68 -49.42
N MET A 11 2.33 -41.06 -49.38
CA MET A 11 1.34 -40.33 -48.59
C MET A 11 1.71 -40.53 -47.12
N LEU A 12 2.49 -39.60 -46.57
CA LEU A 12 2.49 -39.37 -45.14
C LEU A 12 1.13 -38.74 -44.80
N TYR A 13 0.21 -39.56 -44.31
CA TYR A 13 -0.87 -39.05 -43.48
C TYR A 13 -0.19 -38.39 -42.29
N SER A 14 -0.14 -37.05 -42.25
CA SER A 14 0.07 -36.35 -40.99
C SER A 14 -1.20 -36.62 -40.17
N LEU A 15 -1.12 -37.61 -39.29
CA LEU A 15 -1.96 -37.64 -38.11
C LEU A 15 -1.66 -36.32 -37.40
N GLY A 16 -2.55 -35.34 -37.55
CA GLY A 16 -2.53 -34.13 -36.75
C GLY A 16 -2.76 -34.56 -35.32
N TYR A 17 -1.68 -34.78 -34.57
CA TYR A 17 -1.78 -34.86 -33.13
C TYR A 17 -2.31 -33.51 -32.67
N SER A 18 -3.49 -33.51 -32.04
CA SER A 18 -3.99 -32.36 -31.29
C SER A 18 -2.86 -31.93 -30.35
N GLN A 19 -2.34 -30.73 -30.58
CA GLN A 19 -1.34 -30.13 -29.73
C GLN A 19 -2.03 -29.84 -28.39
N GLN A 20 -1.39 -30.20 -27.28
CA GLN A 20 -1.81 -29.86 -25.93
C GLN A 20 -0.94 -28.72 -25.41
N PRO A 21 -1.40 -27.92 -24.42
CA PRO A 21 -0.57 -26.88 -23.82
C PRO A 21 0.69 -27.49 -23.17
N SER A 22 1.81 -26.76 -23.23
CA SER A 22 3.10 -27.19 -22.66
C SER A 22 3.36 -26.68 -21.24
N ALA A 23 2.59 -25.69 -20.80
CA ALA A 23 2.59 -25.12 -19.46
C ALA A 23 1.13 -25.01 -18.97
N ALA A 24 0.92 -25.00 -17.65
CA ALA A 24 -0.37 -24.75 -17.04
C ALA A 24 -0.85 -23.30 -17.30
N ALA A 25 -2.13 -23.02 -17.02
CA ALA A 25 -2.60 -21.64 -16.94
C ALA A 25 -1.87 -20.91 -15.80
N GLU A 26 -1.83 -19.58 -15.86
CA GLU A 26 -1.28 -18.79 -14.75
C GLU A 26 -2.19 -18.93 -13.52
N ASN A 27 -1.59 -18.94 -12.33
CA ASN A 27 -2.35 -19.04 -11.09
C ASN A 27 -3.11 -17.71 -10.86
N PRO A 28 -4.41 -17.76 -10.55
CA PRO A 28 -5.14 -16.57 -10.12
C PRO A 28 -4.63 -16.11 -8.74
N SER A 29 -4.74 -14.80 -8.45
CA SER A 29 -4.05 -14.15 -7.32
C SER A 29 -4.98 -13.40 -6.35
N LEU A 30 -6.30 -13.45 -6.54
CA LEU A 30 -7.24 -12.77 -5.66
C LEU A 30 -7.34 -13.47 -4.30
N PRO A 31 -7.67 -12.74 -3.22
CA PRO A 31 -8.02 -13.36 -1.95
C PRO A 31 -9.20 -14.33 -2.11
N GLN A 32 -9.18 -15.46 -1.39
CA GLN A 32 -10.26 -16.46 -1.44
C GLN A 32 -11.63 -15.88 -1.02
N SER A 33 -11.65 -14.87 -0.14
CA SER A 33 -12.85 -14.15 0.30
C SER A 33 -13.60 -13.48 -0.86
N ASP A 34 -12.88 -13.14 -1.93
CA ASP A 34 -13.42 -12.44 -3.09
C ASP A 34 -13.74 -13.41 -4.23
N VAL A 35 -13.70 -14.72 -4.01
CA VAL A 35 -13.79 -15.73 -5.08
C VAL A 35 -14.78 -16.84 -4.76
N ILE A 36 -15.71 -17.10 -5.68
CA ILE A 36 -16.49 -18.34 -5.74
C ILE A 36 -15.88 -19.21 -6.84
N SER A 37 -15.01 -20.15 -6.47
CA SER A 37 -14.31 -21.01 -7.43
C SER A 37 -15.09 -22.28 -7.73
N MET A 38 -15.25 -22.61 -9.01
CA MET A 38 -15.82 -23.90 -9.46
C MET A 38 -14.72 -24.91 -9.80
N PHE A 39 -13.61 -24.45 -10.37
CA PHE A 39 -12.46 -25.29 -10.72
C PHE A 39 -11.18 -24.48 -10.74
N SER A 40 -10.31 -24.71 -9.77
CA SER A 40 -8.94 -24.18 -9.71
C SER A 40 -8.09 -25.05 -8.79
N ASN A 41 -6.78 -25.10 -9.03
CA ASN A 41 -5.82 -25.69 -8.10
C ASN A 41 -5.41 -24.74 -6.96
N VAL A 42 -5.74 -23.45 -7.06
CA VAL A 42 -5.36 -22.41 -6.08
C VAL A 42 -6.45 -22.19 -5.05
N TYR A 43 -7.70 -22.15 -5.50
CA TYR A 43 -8.86 -21.84 -4.65
C TYR A 43 -9.56 -23.10 -4.13
N THR A 44 -10.29 -22.93 -3.03
CA THR A 44 -11.25 -23.94 -2.58
C THR A 44 -12.46 -23.93 -3.51
N ASN A 45 -12.71 -25.06 -4.18
CA ASN A 45 -13.78 -25.19 -5.17
C ASN A 45 -15.12 -25.54 -4.52
N VAL A 46 -16.18 -24.84 -4.91
CA VAL A 46 -17.57 -25.20 -4.59
C VAL A 46 -17.98 -26.49 -5.30
N PRO A 47 -18.93 -27.26 -4.75
CA PRO A 47 -19.42 -28.46 -5.41
C PRO A 47 -20.01 -28.16 -6.80
N VAL A 48 -19.61 -28.96 -7.79
CA VAL A 48 -20.19 -28.96 -9.15
C VAL A 48 -20.73 -30.36 -9.43
N ASP A 49 -22.01 -30.47 -9.77
CA ASP A 49 -22.70 -31.76 -9.95
C ASP A 49 -22.11 -32.55 -11.12
N THR A 50 -21.85 -31.87 -12.23
CA THR A 50 -21.20 -32.46 -13.39
C THR A 50 -20.51 -31.40 -14.25
N TRP A 51 -19.35 -31.76 -14.79
CA TRP A 51 -18.61 -30.99 -15.80
C TRP A 51 -18.97 -31.37 -17.24
N GLN A 52 -19.85 -32.35 -17.41
CA GLN A 52 -20.39 -32.78 -18.71
C GLN A 52 -21.77 -33.42 -18.51
N THR A 53 -22.82 -32.70 -18.88
CA THR A 53 -24.19 -33.23 -18.87
C THR A 53 -24.44 -34.27 -19.96
N SER A 54 -25.48 -35.11 -19.80
CA SER A 54 -25.86 -36.12 -20.80
C SER A 54 -26.31 -35.53 -22.15
N TRP A 55 -26.69 -34.25 -22.16
CA TRP A 55 -27.08 -33.51 -23.35
C TRP A 55 -25.92 -32.77 -24.01
N SER A 56 -24.72 -32.79 -23.41
CA SER A 56 -23.49 -32.19 -23.97
C SER A 56 -23.04 -32.88 -25.25
N ALA A 57 -22.47 -32.09 -26.17
CA ALA A 57 -21.87 -32.55 -27.42
C ALA A 57 -20.36 -32.28 -27.42
N ALA A 58 -19.65 -32.95 -26.51
CA ALA A 58 -18.20 -32.95 -26.34
C ALA A 58 -17.78 -34.25 -25.64
N THR A 59 -16.47 -34.57 -25.63
CA THR A 59 -15.91 -35.61 -24.74
C THR A 59 -15.05 -34.94 -23.69
N LEU A 60 -15.36 -35.11 -22.40
CA LEU A 60 -14.54 -34.64 -21.29
C LEU A 60 -13.46 -35.66 -20.91
N GLU A 61 -12.23 -35.18 -20.73
CA GLU A 61 -11.11 -35.88 -20.10
C GLU A 61 -10.51 -34.96 -19.03
N ASP A 62 -10.30 -35.48 -17.83
CA ASP A 62 -9.47 -34.80 -16.82
C ASP A 62 -8.00 -35.10 -17.13
N VAL A 63 -7.21 -34.06 -17.36
CA VAL A 63 -5.79 -34.16 -17.69
C VAL A 63 -4.96 -33.31 -16.74
N GLN A 64 -3.66 -33.53 -16.77
CA GLN A 64 -2.70 -32.84 -15.94
C GLN A 64 -1.67 -32.16 -16.84
N ILE A 65 -1.55 -30.84 -16.74
CA ILE A 65 -0.59 -30.05 -17.52
C ILE A 65 0.40 -29.42 -16.55
N ALA A 66 1.65 -29.85 -16.61
CA ALA A 66 2.70 -29.40 -15.69
C ALA A 66 2.37 -29.55 -14.18
N GLY A 67 1.52 -30.51 -13.81
CA GLY A 67 1.10 -30.74 -12.43
C GLY A 67 -0.16 -29.98 -11.99
N ASN A 68 -0.80 -29.24 -12.91
CA ASN A 68 -2.07 -28.54 -12.68
C ASN A 68 -3.23 -29.33 -13.32
N ASP A 69 -4.37 -29.42 -12.63
CA ASP A 69 -5.57 -30.13 -13.08
C ASP A 69 -6.26 -29.32 -14.19
N VAL A 70 -6.53 -29.93 -15.34
CA VAL A 70 -7.14 -29.24 -16.48
C VAL A 70 -8.29 -30.07 -17.04
N LYS A 71 -9.43 -29.42 -17.31
CA LYS A 71 -10.55 -30.03 -18.04
C LYS A 71 -10.28 -29.97 -19.54
N LYS A 72 -10.22 -31.12 -20.22
CA LYS A 72 -10.05 -31.19 -21.68
C LYS A 72 -11.33 -31.64 -22.35
N TYR A 73 -11.90 -30.78 -23.18
CA TYR A 73 -13.05 -31.08 -24.02
C TYR A 73 -12.64 -31.31 -25.47
N SER A 74 -12.79 -32.55 -25.96
CA SER A 74 -12.53 -32.89 -27.36
C SER A 74 -13.81 -32.81 -28.18
N GLY A 75 -13.75 -32.14 -29.34
CA GLY A 75 -14.90 -31.96 -30.22
C GLY A 75 -16.00 -31.11 -29.58
N LEU A 76 -15.62 -30.06 -28.84
CA LEU A 76 -16.51 -29.21 -28.07
C LEU A 76 -17.48 -28.43 -28.97
N SER A 77 -18.62 -29.04 -29.30
CA SER A 77 -19.75 -28.33 -29.90
C SER A 77 -20.35 -27.43 -28.84
N PHE A 78 -20.80 -28.03 -27.75
CA PHE A 78 -21.16 -27.37 -26.50
C PHE A 78 -21.06 -28.37 -25.34
N VAL A 79 -20.81 -27.89 -24.13
CA VAL A 79 -20.86 -28.68 -22.89
C VAL A 79 -21.67 -27.93 -21.85
N GLY A 80 -22.54 -28.65 -21.16
CA GLY A 80 -23.22 -28.18 -19.97
C GLY A 80 -22.48 -28.60 -18.72
N ILE A 81 -22.32 -27.66 -17.81
CA ILE A 81 -21.80 -27.81 -16.46
C ILE A 81 -22.95 -27.43 -15.51
N GLU A 82 -23.23 -28.25 -14.51
CA GLU A 82 -24.40 -28.09 -13.64
C GLU A 82 -24.01 -27.97 -12.16
N THR A 83 -24.71 -27.07 -11.46
CA THR A 83 -24.67 -26.81 -10.01
C THR A 83 -26.09 -26.87 -9.44
N VAL A 84 -26.95 -27.73 -9.98
CA VAL A 84 -28.37 -27.81 -9.63
C VAL A 84 -28.59 -28.24 -8.17
N ALA A 85 -27.78 -29.15 -7.63
CA ALA A 85 -27.90 -29.58 -6.24
C ALA A 85 -27.34 -28.55 -5.24
N SER A 86 -26.51 -27.62 -5.71
CA SER A 86 -25.87 -26.57 -4.90
C SER A 86 -25.70 -25.32 -5.76
N GLN A 87 -26.82 -24.66 -6.04
CA GLN A 87 -26.86 -23.48 -6.90
C GLN A 87 -26.04 -22.35 -6.30
N LEU A 88 -25.34 -21.62 -7.16
CA LEU A 88 -24.42 -20.57 -6.72
C LEU A 88 -25.15 -19.24 -6.62
N ASP A 89 -25.07 -18.62 -5.45
CA ASP A 89 -25.39 -17.20 -5.28
C ASP A 89 -24.15 -16.37 -5.62
N ILE A 90 -24.17 -15.73 -6.78
CA ILE A 90 -23.10 -14.85 -7.26
C ILE A 90 -23.51 -13.37 -7.19
N THR A 91 -24.52 -13.01 -6.39
CA THR A 91 -25.02 -11.63 -6.29
C THR A 91 -23.96 -10.64 -5.85
N ALA A 92 -23.05 -11.06 -4.96
CA ALA A 92 -21.92 -10.26 -4.49
C ALA A 92 -20.74 -10.22 -5.47
N MET A 93 -20.73 -11.03 -6.53
CA MET A 93 -19.62 -11.10 -7.49
C MET A 93 -19.77 -10.04 -8.59
N THR A 94 -18.66 -9.61 -9.16
CA THR A 94 -18.57 -8.60 -10.22
C THR A 94 -18.10 -9.18 -11.56
N TYR A 95 -17.34 -10.28 -11.56
CA TYR A 95 -16.79 -10.91 -12.78
C TYR A 95 -16.97 -12.43 -12.81
N PHE A 96 -16.97 -12.99 -14.03
CA PHE A 96 -16.76 -14.40 -14.30
C PHE A 96 -15.41 -14.60 -15.01
N ASN A 97 -14.63 -15.56 -14.53
CA ASN A 97 -13.27 -15.83 -14.95
C ASN A 97 -13.13 -17.27 -15.45
N VAL A 98 -12.41 -17.44 -16.56
CA VAL A 98 -12.01 -18.76 -17.06
C VAL A 98 -10.75 -18.67 -17.91
N ASP A 99 -9.81 -19.59 -17.69
CA ASP A 99 -8.65 -19.78 -18.56
C ASP A 99 -8.94 -20.85 -19.61
N VAL A 100 -8.72 -20.51 -20.88
CA VAL A 100 -8.98 -21.43 -22.00
C VAL A 100 -7.81 -21.53 -22.96
N TRP A 101 -7.55 -22.73 -23.49
CA TRP A 101 -6.51 -22.99 -24.48
C TRP A 101 -7.03 -23.90 -25.60
N SER A 102 -6.70 -23.59 -26.85
CA SER A 102 -6.93 -24.47 -28.00
C SER A 102 -5.86 -24.22 -29.07
N ALA A 103 -5.50 -25.28 -29.78
CA ALA A 103 -4.65 -25.19 -30.97
C ALA A 103 -5.41 -24.58 -32.17
N ASP A 104 -6.74 -24.66 -32.16
CA ASP A 104 -7.64 -24.19 -33.21
C ASP A 104 -8.93 -23.67 -32.56
N PHE A 105 -8.92 -22.39 -32.17
CA PHE A 105 -10.07 -21.66 -31.61
C PHE A 105 -10.82 -20.94 -32.75
N PRO A 106 -11.94 -21.48 -33.27
CA PRO A 106 -12.79 -20.73 -34.20
C PRO A 106 -13.64 -19.69 -33.45
N LEU A 107 -14.12 -20.05 -32.27
CA LEU A 107 -14.88 -19.23 -31.34
C LEU A 107 -14.85 -19.90 -29.97
N PHE A 108 -15.15 -19.13 -28.94
CA PHE A 108 -15.51 -19.65 -27.62
C PHE A 108 -16.71 -18.87 -27.10
N LYS A 109 -17.68 -19.55 -26.51
CA LYS A 109 -18.81 -18.88 -25.86
C LYS A 109 -18.98 -19.35 -24.44
N VAL A 110 -19.44 -18.43 -23.61
CA VAL A 110 -19.80 -18.64 -22.22
C VAL A 110 -21.25 -18.25 -22.05
N LYS A 111 -22.06 -19.16 -21.53
CA LYS A 111 -23.44 -18.87 -21.16
C LYS A 111 -23.70 -19.25 -19.72
N LEU A 112 -24.29 -18.32 -18.98
CA LEU A 112 -24.74 -18.52 -17.59
C LEU A 112 -26.26 -18.64 -17.57
N VAL A 113 -26.77 -19.52 -16.70
CA VAL A 113 -28.20 -19.73 -16.49
C VAL A 113 -28.50 -19.71 -14.98
N ASP A 114 -29.34 -18.76 -14.57
CA ASP A 114 -29.94 -18.62 -13.26
C ASP A 114 -31.36 -19.20 -13.31
N PHE A 115 -31.70 -20.13 -12.41
CA PHE A 115 -33.03 -20.77 -12.38
C PHE A 115 -34.11 -19.92 -11.71
N GLY A 116 -33.85 -18.64 -11.42
CA GLY A 116 -34.83 -17.76 -10.82
C GLY A 116 -35.10 -18.07 -9.35
N ALA A 117 -36.08 -17.40 -8.78
CA ALA A 117 -36.40 -17.47 -7.35
C ALA A 117 -37.02 -18.81 -6.94
N ASP A 118 -37.56 -19.58 -7.89
CA ASP A 118 -38.11 -20.91 -7.63
C ASP A 118 -37.06 -22.03 -7.63
N ALA A 119 -35.80 -21.70 -7.96
CA ALA A 119 -34.66 -22.60 -8.03
C ALA A 119 -34.86 -23.81 -8.97
N ALA A 120 -35.76 -23.71 -9.95
CA ALA A 120 -36.14 -24.80 -10.83
C ALA A 120 -36.20 -24.40 -12.32
N PHE A 121 -35.51 -25.16 -13.17
CA PHE A 121 -35.54 -24.94 -14.62
C PHE A 121 -36.96 -25.05 -15.21
N GLY A 122 -37.36 -24.05 -16.00
CA GLY A 122 -38.62 -24.01 -16.72
C GLY A 122 -39.80 -23.46 -15.91
N GLY A 123 -39.53 -22.84 -14.75
CA GLY A 123 -40.51 -22.16 -13.89
C GLY A 123 -41.09 -20.86 -14.46
N GLY A 124 -40.43 -20.29 -15.48
CA GLY A 124 -40.82 -19.04 -16.14
C GLY A 124 -40.10 -17.80 -15.60
N ASP A 125 -39.25 -17.95 -14.60
CA ASP A 125 -38.39 -16.93 -14.01
C ASP A 125 -36.90 -17.10 -14.36
N ASP A 126 -36.52 -18.20 -15.02
CA ASP A 126 -35.14 -18.45 -15.53
C ASP A 126 -34.57 -17.21 -16.26
N LYS A 127 -33.29 -16.92 -15.99
CA LYS A 127 -32.50 -15.87 -16.65
C LYS A 127 -31.23 -16.45 -17.22
N GLU A 128 -30.91 -16.06 -18.45
CA GLU A 128 -29.72 -16.56 -19.13
C GLU A 128 -29.18 -15.55 -20.13
N HIS A 129 -27.86 -15.54 -20.29
CA HIS A 129 -27.20 -14.75 -21.32
C HIS A 129 -25.93 -15.45 -21.82
N GLU A 130 -25.64 -15.32 -23.12
CA GLU A 130 -24.48 -15.93 -23.78
C GLU A 130 -23.53 -14.84 -24.31
N ILE A 131 -22.27 -14.89 -23.90
CA ILE A 131 -21.18 -14.06 -24.43
C ILE A 131 -20.41 -14.84 -25.48
N THR A 132 -20.06 -14.18 -26.59
CA THR A 132 -19.33 -14.79 -27.71
C THR A 132 -17.96 -14.13 -27.91
N PHE A 133 -16.90 -14.92 -27.80
CA PHE A 133 -15.54 -14.56 -28.18
C PHE A 133 -15.24 -15.13 -29.57
N ASN A 134 -15.08 -14.26 -30.56
CA ASN A 134 -14.75 -14.67 -31.92
C ASN A 134 -13.24 -14.89 -32.06
N ALA A 135 -12.82 -16.09 -32.46
CA ALA A 135 -11.43 -16.48 -32.64
C ALA A 135 -10.47 -16.07 -31.50
N PRO A 136 -10.65 -16.58 -30.26
CA PRO A 136 -9.67 -16.42 -29.18
C PRO A 136 -8.26 -16.80 -29.63
N ALA A 137 -7.25 -16.24 -28.97
CA ALA A 137 -5.87 -16.46 -29.36
C ALA A 137 -5.49 -17.95 -29.25
N GLN A 138 -4.85 -18.47 -30.31
CA GLN A 138 -4.56 -19.90 -30.46
C GLN A 138 -3.17 -20.26 -29.94
N ASN A 139 -2.98 -21.50 -29.50
CA ASN A 139 -1.70 -22.05 -29.01
C ASN A 139 -1.12 -21.34 -27.78
N GLN A 140 -1.94 -20.61 -27.04
CA GLN A 140 -1.60 -20.00 -25.74
C GLN A 140 -2.83 -19.97 -24.84
N TRP A 141 -2.63 -19.87 -23.53
CA TRP A 141 -3.72 -19.70 -22.57
C TRP A 141 -4.32 -18.32 -22.75
N VAL A 142 -5.64 -18.25 -22.75
CA VAL A 142 -6.41 -17.02 -22.83
C VAL A 142 -7.21 -16.91 -21.56
N HIS A 143 -6.86 -15.92 -20.74
CA HIS A 143 -7.63 -15.56 -19.57
C HIS A 143 -8.83 -14.72 -20.00
N LEU A 144 -10.04 -15.24 -19.80
CA LEU A 144 -11.28 -14.53 -20.06
C LEU A 144 -11.81 -13.95 -18.75
N HIS A 145 -11.57 -12.66 -18.55
CA HIS A 145 -12.08 -11.86 -17.44
C HIS A 145 -13.32 -11.10 -17.90
N ILE A 146 -14.51 -11.54 -17.50
CA ILE A 146 -15.78 -11.09 -18.08
C ILE A 146 -16.62 -10.39 -17.01
N PRO A 147 -16.90 -9.07 -17.13
CA PRO A 147 -17.80 -8.38 -16.22
C PRO A 147 -19.18 -9.04 -16.23
N LEU A 148 -19.74 -9.35 -15.06
CA LEU A 148 -21.08 -9.92 -14.96
C LEU A 148 -22.16 -8.98 -15.53
N SER A 149 -21.88 -7.67 -15.59
CA SER A 149 -22.73 -6.68 -16.26
C SER A 149 -22.87 -6.88 -17.76
N GLU A 150 -21.93 -7.59 -18.42
CA GLU A 150 -22.05 -7.91 -19.86
C GLU A 150 -23.09 -9.00 -20.14
N PHE A 151 -23.48 -9.79 -19.13
CA PHE A 151 -24.55 -10.78 -19.24
C PHE A 151 -25.93 -10.11 -19.12
N GLU A 152 -26.27 -9.23 -20.07
CA GLU A 152 -27.40 -8.27 -19.98
C GLU A 152 -28.77 -8.90 -19.63
N ASN A 153 -28.99 -10.17 -20.00
CA ASN A 153 -30.25 -10.88 -19.75
C ASN A 153 -30.21 -11.77 -18.49
N LEU A 154 -29.07 -11.88 -17.81
CA LEU A 154 -28.89 -12.57 -16.53
C LEU A 154 -29.28 -11.64 -15.37
N THR A 155 -30.53 -11.21 -15.36
CA THR A 155 -31.01 -10.17 -14.41
C THR A 155 -31.13 -10.66 -12.97
N THR A 156 -31.05 -11.97 -12.73
CA THR A 156 -30.97 -12.62 -11.42
C THR A 156 -29.67 -13.40 -11.34
N ARG A 157 -29.11 -13.50 -10.13
CA ARG A 157 -27.78 -14.07 -9.86
C ARG A 157 -27.72 -14.91 -8.59
N GLN A 158 -28.87 -15.28 -8.02
CA GLN A 158 -28.96 -16.00 -6.75
C GLN A 158 -28.92 -17.52 -6.92
N HIS A 159 -29.23 -18.01 -8.12
CA HIS A 159 -29.48 -19.43 -8.38
C HIS A 159 -28.79 -19.88 -9.66
N ILE A 160 -27.51 -19.56 -9.80
CA ILE A 160 -26.72 -20.01 -10.95
C ILE A 160 -26.61 -21.54 -10.89
N ALA A 161 -27.27 -22.17 -11.84
CA ALA A 161 -27.46 -23.61 -11.87
C ALA A 161 -26.80 -24.26 -13.08
N GLN A 162 -26.51 -23.49 -14.13
CA GLN A 162 -25.81 -24.00 -15.32
C GLN A 162 -24.79 -23.00 -15.89
N LEU A 163 -23.66 -23.54 -16.31
CA LEU A 163 -22.63 -22.90 -17.11
C LEU A 163 -22.46 -23.69 -18.41
N ILE A 164 -22.47 -23.02 -19.56
CA ILE A 164 -22.36 -23.66 -20.86
C ILE A 164 -21.19 -23.08 -21.63
N PHE A 165 -20.27 -23.95 -22.05
CA PHE A 165 -19.19 -23.58 -22.96
C PHE A 165 -19.45 -24.10 -24.37
N VAL A 166 -19.16 -23.28 -25.38
CA VAL A 166 -19.31 -23.62 -26.81
C VAL A 166 -17.97 -23.38 -27.51
N GLY A 167 -17.41 -24.39 -28.17
CA GLY A 167 -16.06 -24.35 -28.74
C GLY A 167 -15.98 -24.54 -30.26
N GLY A 168 -17.12 -24.55 -30.96
CA GLY A 168 -17.14 -24.69 -32.44
C GLY A 168 -16.59 -26.03 -32.95
N ASN A 169 -16.72 -27.11 -32.17
CA ASN A 169 -16.16 -28.46 -32.38
C ASN A 169 -14.63 -28.55 -32.22
N ALA A 170 -13.97 -27.55 -31.63
CA ALA A 170 -12.54 -27.59 -31.32
C ALA A 170 -12.20 -28.55 -30.16
N THR A 171 -10.90 -28.78 -29.94
CA THR A 171 -10.41 -29.34 -28.67
C THR A 171 -10.01 -28.19 -27.76
N VAL A 172 -10.70 -28.02 -26.63
CA VAL A 172 -10.50 -26.90 -25.70
C VAL A 172 -10.07 -27.43 -24.34
N PHE A 173 -9.01 -26.86 -23.80
CA PHE A 173 -8.54 -27.08 -22.44
C PHE A 173 -9.04 -25.90 -21.60
N VAL A 174 -9.60 -26.19 -20.43
CA VAL A 174 -10.22 -25.22 -19.52
C VAL A 174 -9.61 -25.39 -18.13
N ASP A 175 -9.23 -24.28 -17.54
CA ASP A 175 -8.66 -24.18 -16.21
C ASP A 175 -9.22 -22.91 -15.51
N ASN A 176 -9.05 -22.82 -14.19
CA ASN A 176 -9.45 -21.65 -13.37
C ASN A 176 -10.85 -21.08 -13.69
N VAL A 177 -11.91 -21.85 -13.48
CA VAL A 177 -13.30 -21.41 -13.61
C VAL A 177 -13.80 -20.86 -12.28
N TYR A 178 -14.05 -19.56 -12.18
CA TYR A 178 -14.51 -18.93 -10.93
C TYR A 178 -15.26 -17.62 -11.16
N PHE A 179 -16.04 -17.19 -10.18
CA PHE A 179 -16.56 -15.83 -10.09
C PHE A 179 -15.72 -15.04 -9.11
N SER A 180 -15.46 -13.76 -9.38
CA SER A 180 -14.75 -12.87 -8.46
C SER A 180 -15.57 -11.63 -8.12
N ASN A 181 -15.45 -11.18 -6.88
CA ASN A 181 -15.84 -9.86 -6.42
C ASN A 181 -14.58 -9.01 -6.35
N GLU A 182 -14.11 -8.56 -7.51
CA GLU A 182 -13.09 -7.55 -7.54
C GLU A 182 -13.77 -6.23 -7.14
N VAL A 183 -13.50 -5.79 -5.90
CA VAL A 183 -13.73 -4.41 -5.52
C VAL A 183 -12.89 -3.60 -6.48
N THR A 184 -13.55 -3.02 -7.48
CA THR A 184 -12.89 -2.05 -8.31
C THR A 184 -12.52 -0.92 -7.36
N VAL A 185 -11.22 -0.80 -7.05
CA VAL A 185 -10.65 0.52 -6.75
C VAL A 185 -11.24 1.41 -7.85
N PRO A 186 -12.04 2.43 -7.51
CA PRO A 186 -12.77 3.17 -8.52
C PRO A 186 -11.73 3.57 -9.55
N VAL A 187 -11.92 3.13 -10.80
CA VAL A 187 -11.05 3.56 -11.88
C VAL A 187 -11.20 5.07 -11.87
N VAL A 188 -10.17 5.78 -11.40
CA VAL A 188 -10.17 7.23 -11.35
C VAL A 188 -10.20 7.65 -12.81
N THR A 189 -11.40 7.90 -13.34
CA THR A 189 -11.56 8.20 -14.76
C THR A 189 -11.38 9.68 -15.04
N ASP A 190 -11.47 10.50 -13.99
CA ASP A 190 -11.39 11.95 -13.97
C ASP A 190 -10.66 12.37 -12.65
N PRO A 191 -9.86 13.45 -12.64
CA PRO A 191 -9.19 13.92 -11.43
C PRO A 191 -10.22 14.47 -10.44
N VAL A 192 -10.01 14.22 -9.15
CA VAL A 192 -10.89 14.69 -8.06
C VAL A 192 -10.23 15.76 -7.18
N VAL A 193 -8.91 15.90 -7.26
CA VAL A 193 -8.12 16.97 -6.64
C VAL A 193 -7.62 17.93 -7.72
N ALA A 194 -7.56 19.22 -7.43
CA ALA A 194 -7.02 20.23 -8.33
C ALA A 194 -5.53 20.00 -8.66
N ALA A 195 -5.05 20.58 -9.77
CA ALA A 195 -3.61 20.59 -10.05
C ALA A 195 -2.85 21.37 -8.97
N PRO A 196 -1.57 21.00 -8.67
CA PRO A 196 -0.76 21.72 -7.69
C PRO A 196 -0.70 23.23 -7.97
N THR A 197 -0.85 24.06 -6.93
CA THR A 197 -0.77 25.52 -7.11
C THR A 197 0.67 25.95 -7.42
N PRO A 198 0.94 26.64 -8.54
CA PRO A 198 2.28 27.13 -8.87
C PRO A 198 2.84 28.09 -7.81
N THR A 199 4.14 28.00 -7.51
CA THR A 199 4.80 28.79 -6.46
C THR A 199 5.78 29.84 -6.98
N VAL A 200 6.00 29.90 -8.30
CA VAL A 200 6.91 30.88 -8.91
C VAL A 200 6.38 32.31 -8.68
N PRO A 201 7.21 33.29 -8.26
CA PRO A 201 6.75 34.65 -8.09
C PRO A 201 6.10 35.19 -9.38
N SER A 202 4.94 35.83 -9.26
CA SER A 202 4.18 36.31 -10.42
C SER A 202 4.94 37.31 -11.31
N SER A 203 6.00 37.95 -10.79
CA SER A 203 6.90 38.82 -11.55
C SER A 203 7.75 38.08 -12.59
N ASP A 204 7.94 36.78 -12.38
CA ASP A 204 8.80 35.92 -13.18
C ASP A 204 7.99 34.96 -14.06
N VAL A 205 6.69 35.22 -14.23
CA VAL A 205 5.75 34.33 -14.91
C VAL A 205 5.03 35.05 -16.07
N ILE A 206 4.97 34.39 -17.23
CA ILE A 206 3.97 34.66 -18.28
C ILE A 206 2.98 33.50 -18.27
N SER A 207 1.79 33.73 -17.68
CA SER A 207 0.75 32.69 -17.55
C SER A 207 -0.21 32.72 -18.73
N MET A 208 -0.44 31.57 -19.36
CA MET A 208 -1.48 31.39 -20.39
C MET A 208 -2.79 30.87 -19.76
N PHE A 209 -2.69 29.96 -18.79
CA PHE A 209 -3.83 29.40 -18.07
C PHE A 209 -3.43 28.92 -16.68
N SER A 210 -3.92 29.57 -15.64
CA SER A 210 -3.77 29.18 -14.24
C SER A 210 -4.73 30.01 -13.38
N ASN A 211 -5.22 29.44 -12.29
CA ASN A 211 -5.99 30.18 -11.27
C ASN A 211 -5.07 31.01 -10.35
N ALA A 212 -3.77 30.70 -10.28
CA ALA A 212 -2.82 31.38 -9.41
C ALA A 212 -2.29 32.72 -9.96
N TYR A 213 -2.36 32.92 -11.28
CA TYR A 213 -1.76 34.07 -11.96
C TYR A 213 -2.77 34.85 -12.82
N THR A 214 -2.40 36.08 -13.18
CA THR A 214 -3.13 36.82 -14.23
C THR A 214 -2.74 36.29 -15.59
N ASN A 215 -3.69 35.71 -16.32
CA ASN A 215 -3.45 35.09 -17.62
C ASN A 215 -3.36 36.13 -18.75
N VAL A 216 -2.39 35.95 -19.65
CA VAL A 216 -2.30 36.70 -20.91
C VAL A 216 -3.38 36.21 -21.89
N PRO A 217 -3.79 37.04 -22.86
CA PRO A 217 -4.78 36.61 -23.85
C PRO A 217 -4.30 35.42 -24.69
N VAL A 218 -5.19 34.44 -24.87
CA VAL A 218 -5.03 33.28 -25.76
C VAL A 218 -6.21 33.27 -26.72
N ASP A 219 -5.95 33.18 -28.02
CA ASP A 219 -6.98 33.31 -29.06
C ASP A 219 -7.94 32.11 -29.04
N THR A 220 -7.38 30.91 -28.87
CA THR A 220 -8.15 29.67 -28.72
C THR A 220 -7.34 28.59 -28.02
N TRP A 221 -8.04 27.78 -27.22
CA TRP A 221 -7.52 26.57 -26.57
C TRP A 221 -7.77 25.29 -27.39
N ARG A 222 -8.45 25.42 -28.54
CA ARG A 222 -8.68 24.35 -29.50
C ARG A 222 -8.95 24.95 -30.88
N THR A 223 -7.97 24.88 -31.76
CA THR A 223 -8.11 25.31 -33.15
C THR A 223 -9.09 24.44 -33.95
N SER A 224 -9.56 24.94 -35.09
CA SER A 224 -10.44 24.19 -36.00
C SER A 224 -9.77 22.96 -36.62
N TRP A 225 -8.45 22.96 -36.69
CA TRP A 225 -7.62 21.87 -37.21
C TRP A 225 -7.20 20.85 -36.13
N SER A 226 -7.62 21.05 -34.86
CA SER A 226 -7.38 20.10 -33.77
C SER A 226 -8.23 18.84 -33.90
N ASP A 227 -7.66 17.70 -33.50
CA ASP A 227 -8.34 16.41 -33.39
C ASP A 227 -8.41 15.97 -31.91
N ALA A 228 -9.34 16.63 -31.22
CA ALA A 228 -9.72 16.41 -29.82
C ALA A 228 -11.06 17.09 -29.56
N THR A 229 -11.77 16.73 -28.48
CA THR A 229 -12.89 17.52 -27.96
C THR A 229 -12.44 18.26 -26.70
N LEU A 230 -12.60 19.59 -26.66
CA LEU A 230 -12.32 20.40 -25.47
C LEU A 230 -13.60 20.61 -24.66
N THR A 231 -13.51 20.48 -23.35
CA THR A 231 -14.53 20.87 -22.38
C THR A 231 -13.84 21.61 -21.24
N ASP A 232 -14.34 22.78 -20.88
CA ASP A 232 -13.91 23.47 -19.66
C ASP A 232 -14.65 22.85 -18.48
N VAL A 233 -13.90 22.44 -17.46
CA VAL A 233 -14.42 21.84 -16.24
C VAL A 233 -13.81 22.54 -15.03
N GLN A 234 -14.39 22.32 -13.85
CA GLN A 234 -13.71 22.61 -12.61
C GLN A 234 -13.39 21.31 -11.88
N VAL A 235 -12.17 21.23 -11.36
CA VAL A 235 -11.71 20.13 -10.51
C VAL A 235 -11.38 20.74 -9.16
N ASP A 236 -12.16 20.40 -8.13
CA ASP A 236 -12.04 20.99 -6.79
C ASP A 236 -12.03 22.54 -6.81
N GLY A 237 -12.94 23.13 -7.60
CA GLY A 237 -13.05 24.58 -7.76
C GLY A 237 -11.95 25.26 -8.60
N ASN A 238 -10.92 24.53 -9.05
CA ASN A 238 -9.90 25.02 -9.95
C ASN A 238 -10.33 24.85 -11.43
N ASP A 239 -10.13 25.88 -12.27
CA ASP A 239 -10.49 25.80 -13.69
C ASP A 239 -9.53 24.86 -14.41
N THR A 240 -10.04 23.92 -15.19
CA THR A 240 -9.21 22.92 -15.87
C THR A 240 -9.69 22.67 -17.30
N LYS A 241 -8.74 22.53 -18.24
CA LYS A 241 -9.04 22.15 -19.63
C LYS A 241 -9.11 20.63 -19.74
N LYS A 242 -10.26 20.07 -20.12
CA LYS A 242 -10.44 18.63 -20.38
C LYS A 242 -10.49 18.37 -21.88
N TYR A 243 -9.56 17.57 -22.39
CA TYR A 243 -9.54 17.05 -23.74
C TYR A 243 -9.92 15.57 -23.77
N THR A 244 -10.91 15.19 -24.58
CA THR A 244 -11.25 13.78 -24.84
C THR A 244 -10.90 13.39 -26.27
N GLY A 245 -10.34 12.19 -26.45
CA GLY A 245 -9.87 11.73 -27.75
C GLY A 245 -8.70 12.56 -28.26
N LEU A 246 -7.76 12.96 -27.38
CA LEU A 246 -6.69 13.90 -27.72
C LEU A 246 -5.65 13.24 -28.63
N ASN A 247 -5.88 13.24 -29.94
CA ASN A 247 -4.84 12.93 -30.92
C ASN A 247 -3.85 14.10 -30.96
N PHE A 248 -4.35 15.31 -31.22
CA PHE A 248 -3.58 16.54 -31.02
C PHE A 248 -4.51 17.76 -30.90
N VAL A 249 -4.08 18.77 -30.15
CA VAL A 249 -4.77 20.06 -30.04
C VAL A 249 -3.81 21.21 -30.25
N GLY A 250 -4.23 22.16 -31.08
CA GLY A 250 -3.57 23.45 -31.25
C GLY A 250 -4.17 24.52 -30.34
N ILE A 251 -3.28 25.28 -29.70
CA ILE A 251 -3.56 26.45 -28.90
C ILE A 251 -2.84 27.63 -29.58
N GLU A 252 -3.53 28.75 -29.79
CA GLU A 252 -3.00 29.88 -30.57
C GLU A 252 -2.96 31.19 -29.79
N THR A 253 -1.88 31.94 -30.00
CA THR A 253 -1.62 33.32 -29.52
C THR A 253 -1.23 34.22 -30.69
N VAL A 254 -1.83 34.01 -31.86
CA VAL A 254 -1.49 34.71 -33.11
C VAL A 254 -1.84 36.20 -33.06
N ALA A 255 -2.95 36.60 -32.44
CA ALA A 255 -3.33 38.01 -32.33
C ALA A 255 -2.42 38.78 -31.37
N GLN A 256 -1.88 38.08 -30.37
CA GLN A 256 -0.95 38.63 -29.38
C GLN A 256 0.13 37.60 -29.04
N GLN A 257 1.13 37.52 -29.92
CA GLN A 257 2.25 36.57 -29.76
C GLN A 257 3.07 36.87 -28.51
N LEU A 258 3.63 35.82 -27.92
CA LEU A 258 4.35 35.92 -26.65
C LEU A 258 5.86 36.08 -26.89
N ASP A 259 6.45 37.09 -26.26
CA ASP A 259 7.91 37.22 -26.12
C ASP A 259 8.35 36.56 -24.81
N ILE A 260 9.02 35.41 -24.95
CA ILE A 260 9.51 34.58 -23.83
C ILE A 260 11.03 34.64 -23.69
N ASN A 261 11.72 35.64 -24.27
CA ASN A 261 13.19 35.76 -24.16
C ASN A 261 13.69 35.84 -22.72
N GLY A 262 12.91 36.43 -21.83
CA GLY A 262 13.23 36.54 -20.42
C GLY A 262 12.97 35.27 -19.62
N MET A 263 12.39 34.23 -20.24
CA MET A 263 11.97 33.01 -19.57
C MET A 263 13.00 31.89 -19.77
N THR A 264 12.97 30.94 -18.83
CA THR A 264 13.90 29.80 -18.77
C THR A 264 13.19 28.45 -18.90
N HIS A 265 11.93 28.35 -18.45
CA HIS A 265 11.16 27.11 -18.45
C HIS A 265 9.75 27.32 -19.02
N PHE A 266 9.18 26.23 -19.55
CA PHE A 266 7.77 26.07 -19.84
C PHE A 266 7.18 25.05 -18.88
N ASN A 267 6.05 25.39 -18.26
CA ASN A 267 5.41 24.61 -17.22
C ASN A 267 3.98 24.28 -17.62
N VAL A 268 3.57 23.03 -17.33
CA VAL A 268 2.20 22.57 -17.50
C VAL A 268 1.90 21.42 -16.55
N ASP A 269 0.73 21.45 -15.91
CA ASP A 269 0.20 20.32 -15.16
C ASP A 269 -0.74 19.50 -16.04
N VAL A 270 -0.50 18.19 -16.10
CA VAL A 270 -1.32 17.27 -16.88
C VAL A 270 -1.78 16.07 -16.08
N TRP A 271 -3.02 15.65 -16.28
CA TRP A 271 -3.58 14.44 -15.66
C TRP A 271 -4.29 13.59 -16.70
N SER A 272 -4.15 12.27 -16.63
CA SER A 272 -4.87 11.34 -17.49
C SER A 272 -5.08 10.00 -16.81
N PRO A 273 -6.21 9.33 -17.08
CA PRO A 273 -6.39 7.96 -16.66
C PRO A 273 -5.75 6.96 -17.64
N ASN A 274 -5.29 7.43 -18.81
CA ASN A 274 -4.92 6.56 -19.93
C ASN A 274 -3.90 7.16 -20.90
N PHE A 275 -2.95 7.97 -20.43
CA PHE A 275 -1.81 8.38 -21.25
C PHE A 275 -1.03 7.15 -21.74
N THR A 276 -0.73 7.13 -23.04
CA THR A 276 0.34 6.28 -23.59
C THR A 276 1.55 7.11 -23.99
N ILE A 277 1.32 8.39 -24.28
CA ILE A 277 2.28 9.38 -24.71
C ILE A 277 1.69 10.76 -24.44
N PHE A 278 2.54 11.72 -24.07
CA PHE A 278 2.19 13.13 -24.10
C PHE A 278 3.30 13.91 -24.80
N LYS A 279 2.95 14.86 -25.66
CA LYS A 279 3.94 15.71 -26.32
C LYS A 279 3.59 17.17 -26.20
N VAL A 280 4.64 17.98 -26.12
CA VAL A 280 4.57 19.43 -26.08
C VAL A 280 5.37 19.98 -27.24
N LYS A 281 4.73 20.79 -28.08
CA LYS A 281 5.40 21.48 -29.17
C LYS A 281 5.15 22.98 -29.10
N LEU A 282 6.22 23.75 -29.21
CA LEU A 282 6.19 25.21 -29.29
C LEU A 282 6.53 25.66 -30.71
N VAL A 283 5.85 26.71 -31.19
CA VAL A 283 6.04 27.30 -32.52
C VAL A 283 6.17 28.82 -32.40
N ASP A 284 7.27 29.35 -32.93
CA ASP A 284 7.58 30.77 -33.08
C ASP A 284 7.44 31.15 -34.56
N PHE A 285 6.70 32.23 -34.87
CA PHE A 285 6.47 32.70 -36.25
C PHE A 285 7.59 33.60 -36.80
N GLY A 286 8.79 33.57 -36.21
CA GLY A 286 9.92 34.35 -36.70
C GLY A 286 9.73 35.85 -36.56
N ASN A 287 10.63 36.64 -37.16
CA ASN A 287 10.67 38.09 -37.00
C ASN A 287 9.59 38.83 -37.79
N ASP A 288 9.02 38.19 -38.81
CA ASP A 288 7.93 38.78 -39.58
C ASP A 288 6.55 38.62 -38.91
N GLY A 289 6.48 37.77 -37.86
CA GLY A 289 5.29 37.52 -37.06
C GLY A 289 4.21 36.74 -37.81
N ALA A 290 4.53 36.09 -38.93
CA ALA A 290 3.56 35.45 -39.81
C ALA A 290 3.96 34.02 -40.20
N PHE A 291 3.02 33.08 -40.04
CA PHE A 291 3.23 31.69 -40.41
C PHE A 291 3.55 31.52 -41.91
N GLY A 292 4.59 30.75 -42.22
CA GLY A 292 5.02 30.40 -43.56
C GLY A 292 5.95 31.42 -44.22
N GLY A 293 6.50 32.38 -43.46
CA GLY A 293 7.48 33.38 -43.91
C GLY A 293 8.87 32.83 -44.21
N GLY A 294 9.16 31.60 -43.74
CA GLY A 294 10.44 30.91 -43.91
C GLY A 294 11.43 31.15 -42.77
N ASP A 295 11.03 31.89 -41.74
CA ASP A 295 11.75 32.12 -40.48
C ASP A 295 11.03 31.52 -39.25
N ASP A 296 9.93 30.79 -39.45
CA ASP A 296 9.26 30.02 -38.40
C ASP A 296 10.21 28.99 -37.78
N THR A 297 10.16 28.83 -36.45
CA THR A 297 10.93 27.80 -35.75
C THR A 297 10.07 27.04 -34.76
N GLU A 298 10.32 25.74 -34.62
CA GLU A 298 9.50 24.86 -33.79
C GLU A 298 10.29 23.66 -33.28
N HIS A 299 9.90 23.15 -32.13
CA HIS A 299 10.43 21.89 -31.60
C HIS A 299 9.37 21.15 -30.78
N GLU A 300 9.34 19.83 -30.91
CA GLU A 300 8.42 18.94 -30.19
C GLU A 300 9.22 18.07 -29.22
N LEU A 301 8.81 18.06 -27.96
CA LEU A 301 9.30 17.15 -26.94
C LEU A 301 8.29 16.04 -26.70
N THR A 302 8.79 14.82 -26.47
CA THR A 302 7.98 13.63 -26.23
C THR A 302 8.21 13.11 -24.83
N PHE A 303 7.12 12.87 -24.10
CA PHE A 303 7.07 12.25 -22.79
C PHE A 303 6.36 10.91 -22.93
N ASP A 304 7.13 9.82 -22.89
CA ASP A 304 6.60 8.46 -23.04
C ASP A 304 6.01 7.97 -21.72
N ALA A 305 4.79 7.41 -21.77
CA ALA A 305 4.06 6.87 -20.62
C ALA A 305 4.12 7.74 -19.34
N PRO A 306 3.64 9.00 -19.36
CA PRO A 306 3.49 9.80 -18.14
C PRO A 306 2.66 9.06 -17.08
N ALA A 307 2.90 9.38 -15.81
CA ALA A 307 2.19 8.72 -14.71
C ALA A 307 0.67 8.92 -14.82
N LEU A 308 -0.08 7.83 -14.57
CA LEU A 308 -1.54 7.81 -14.68
C LEU A 308 -2.20 8.13 -13.34
N ASN A 309 -3.45 8.61 -13.41
CA ASN A 309 -4.33 8.85 -12.26
C ASN A 309 -3.79 9.84 -11.21
N GLN A 310 -2.78 10.64 -11.56
CA GLN A 310 -2.25 11.73 -10.73
C GLN A 310 -1.80 12.91 -11.60
N TRP A 311 -1.70 14.09 -10.99
CA TRP A 311 -1.20 15.27 -11.69
C TRP A 311 0.30 15.12 -11.93
N VAL A 312 0.72 15.35 -13.16
CA VAL A 312 2.12 15.36 -13.59
C VAL A 312 2.47 16.78 -13.94
N THR A 313 3.31 17.41 -13.12
CA THR A 313 3.91 18.71 -13.41
C THR A 313 5.08 18.53 -14.36
N LEU A 314 4.94 19.01 -15.59
CA LEU A 314 6.03 19.08 -16.56
C LEU A 314 6.74 20.42 -16.41
N HIS A 315 7.91 20.39 -15.79
CA HIS A 315 8.80 21.53 -15.62
C HIS A 315 9.92 21.48 -16.66
N ILE A 316 9.73 22.13 -17.81
CA ILE A 316 10.52 21.85 -19.02
C ILE A 316 11.49 23.01 -19.28
N PRO A 317 12.82 22.79 -19.24
CA PRO A 317 13.80 23.80 -19.66
C PRO A 317 13.57 24.21 -21.11
N LEU A 318 13.45 25.51 -21.37
CA LEU A 318 13.31 26.00 -22.75
C LEU A 318 14.52 25.67 -23.63
N ALA A 319 15.67 25.37 -23.03
CA ALA A 319 16.86 24.89 -23.73
C ALA A 319 16.67 23.52 -24.42
N ASP A 320 15.72 22.72 -23.94
CA ASP A 320 15.45 21.38 -24.49
C ASP A 320 14.70 21.46 -25.83
N PHE A 321 14.04 22.59 -26.12
CA PHE A 321 13.44 22.88 -27.41
C PHE A 321 14.51 23.28 -28.45
N THR A 322 15.41 22.35 -28.76
CA THR A 322 16.66 22.62 -29.50
C THR A 322 16.51 23.24 -30.90
N ASN A 323 15.35 23.09 -31.53
CA ASN A 323 15.05 23.71 -32.84
C ASN A 323 14.14 24.96 -32.76
N LEU A 324 13.74 25.38 -31.55
CA LEU A 324 12.99 26.62 -31.32
C LEU A 324 14.00 27.78 -31.19
N MET A 325 14.48 28.27 -32.34
CA MET A 325 15.54 29.29 -32.39
C MET A 325 15.01 30.70 -32.11
N GLY A 326 13.73 30.95 -32.40
CA GLY A 326 13.01 32.18 -32.06
C GLY A 326 12.21 32.04 -30.76
N ARG A 327 12.15 33.12 -29.98
CA ARG A 327 11.42 33.19 -28.69
C ARG A 327 10.64 34.49 -28.51
N GLN A 328 10.47 35.26 -29.58
CA GLN A 328 9.84 36.59 -29.54
C GLN A 328 8.38 36.56 -29.98
N HIS A 329 8.01 35.55 -30.76
CA HIS A 329 6.74 35.48 -31.47
C HIS A 329 6.15 34.09 -31.30
N ILE A 330 6.12 33.57 -30.06
CA ILE A 330 5.45 32.30 -29.76
C ILE A 330 3.97 32.46 -30.08
N ALA A 331 3.55 31.76 -31.11
CA ALA A 331 2.24 31.91 -31.72
C ALA A 331 1.38 30.65 -31.58
N GLN A 332 2.00 29.47 -31.37
CA GLN A 332 1.28 28.23 -31.18
C GLN A 332 1.93 27.32 -30.13
N LEU A 333 1.08 26.65 -29.36
CA LEU A 333 1.39 25.53 -28.47
C LEU A 333 0.55 24.34 -28.92
N ILE A 334 1.17 23.16 -29.06
CA ILE A 334 0.47 21.95 -29.47
C ILE A 334 0.69 20.86 -28.42
N PHE A 335 -0.41 20.26 -27.96
CA PHE A 335 -0.39 19.05 -27.15
C PHE A 335 -0.83 17.83 -27.96
N VAL A 336 -0.17 16.70 -27.76
CA VAL A 336 -0.49 15.40 -28.39
C VAL A 336 -0.68 14.39 -27.27
N GLY A 337 -1.80 13.67 -27.23
CA GLY A 337 -2.17 12.78 -26.12
C GLY A 337 -2.42 11.32 -26.51
N GLY A 338 -2.06 10.92 -27.73
CA GLY A 338 -2.21 9.54 -28.21
C GLY A 338 -3.66 9.03 -28.31
N GLY A 339 -4.64 9.93 -28.39
CA GLY A 339 -6.08 9.61 -28.40
C GLY A 339 -6.70 9.48 -27.00
N GLY A 340 -5.93 9.74 -25.93
CA GLY A 340 -6.36 9.62 -24.54
C GLY A 340 -7.32 10.72 -24.06
N LYS A 341 -7.77 10.59 -22.82
CA LYS A 341 -8.47 11.64 -22.07
C LYS A 341 -7.44 12.40 -21.23
N VAL A 342 -7.36 13.71 -21.37
CA VAL A 342 -6.28 14.52 -20.79
C VAL A 342 -6.83 15.78 -20.17
N TYR A 343 -6.45 16.04 -18.93
CA TYR A 343 -6.72 17.28 -18.22
C TYR A 343 -5.45 18.11 -18.20
N VAL A 344 -5.59 19.41 -18.42
CA VAL A 344 -4.48 20.36 -18.47
C VAL A 344 -4.82 21.56 -17.60
N ASP A 345 -3.88 21.93 -16.74
CA ASP A 345 -3.92 23.13 -15.91
C ASP A 345 -2.51 23.76 -15.84
N ASN A 346 -2.42 24.97 -15.29
CA ASN A 346 -1.17 25.69 -15.02
C ASN A 346 -0.20 25.73 -16.21
N VAL A 347 -0.65 26.26 -17.34
CA VAL A 347 0.15 26.47 -18.56
C VAL A 347 0.82 27.84 -18.49
N TYR A 348 2.14 27.89 -18.25
CA TYR A 348 2.88 29.15 -18.14
C TYR A 348 4.37 29.01 -18.48
N PHE A 349 5.03 30.14 -18.77
CA PHE A 349 6.48 30.25 -18.87
C PHE A 349 7.04 30.91 -17.61
N SER A 350 8.17 30.42 -17.08
CA SER A 350 8.83 30.98 -15.89
C SER A 350 10.28 31.38 -16.14
N ASN A 351 10.70 32.47 -15.50
CA ASN A 351 12.08 32.90 -15.40
C ASN A 351 12.66 32.49 -14.06
N GLU A 352 13.31 31.34 -14.05
CA GLU A 352 14.01 30.81 -12.90
C GLU A 352 15.49 31.16 -13.01
N THR A 353 15.77 32.47 -13.04
CA THR A 353 17.07 32.92 -12.57
C THR A 353 17.12 32.63 -11.07
N THR A 354 18.04 31.74 -10.68
CA THR A 354 18.36 31.38 -9.29
C THR A 354 17.88 32.44 -8.31
N VAL A 355 16.86 32.11 -7.51
CA VAL A 355 16.60 32.83 -6.25
C VAL A 355 17.98 32.96 -5.59
N PRO A 356 18.41 34.17 -5.17
CA PRO A 356 19.67 34.30 -4.47
C PRO A 356 19.68 33.22 -3.38
N PRO A 357 20.67 32.31 -3.33
CA PRO A 357 20.64 31.23 -2.37
C PRO A 357 20.38 31.86 -1.00
N VAL A 358 19.34 31.39 -0.32
CA VAL A 358 19.04 31.85 1.04
C VAL A 358 20.30 31.57 1.82
N THR A 359 21.07 32.61 2.15
CA THR A 359 22.41 32.41 2.72
C THR A 359 22.37 32.21 4.22
N ASP A 360 21.28 32.61 4.89
CA ASP A 360 21.06 32.52 6.33
C ASP A 360 19.58 32.14 6.61
N PRO A 361 19.28 31.41 7.71
CA PRO A 361 17.90 31.03 8.05
C PRO A 361 17.06 32.26 8.42
N LEU A 362 15.81 32.29 7.96
CA LEU A 362 14.86 33.40 8.24
C LEU A 362 13.86 33.06 9.35
N THR A 363 13.62 31.77 9.62
CA THR A 363 12.76 31.27 10.69
C THR A 363 13.62 30.55 11.73
N ALA A 364 13.17 30.52 13.00
CA ALA A 364 13.80 29.72 14.04
C ALA A 364 13.74 28.21 13.72
N ALA A 365 14.59 27.42 14.37
CA ALA A 365 14.44 25.97 14.36
C ALA A 365 13.11 25.57 15.03
N PRO A 366 12.46 24.47 14.58
CA PRO A 366 11.26 23.96 15.22
C PRO A 366 11.46 23.67 16.72
N ASP A 367 10.43 23.89 17.54
CA ASP A 367 10.52 23.57 18.97
C ASP A 367 10.46 22.05 19.19
N PRO A 368 11.37 21.45 19.98
CA PRO A 368 11.30 20.04 20.33
C PRO A 368 10.14 19.77 21.30
N VAL A 369 9.49 18.60 21.15
CA VAL A 369 8.20 18.30 21.80
C VAL A 369 8.25 17.22 22.88
N LEU A 370 9.38 16.54 23.07
CA LEU A 370 9.53 15.52 24.10
C LEU A 370 9.42 16.13 25.51
N PRO A 371 8.89 15.40 26.51
CA PRO A 371 8.86 15.88 27.88
C PRO A 371 10.29 15.98 28.44
N GLN A 372 10.54 16.98 29.28
CA GLN A 372 11.85 17.24 29.89
C GLN A 372 12.45 16.02 30.64
N SER A 373 11.61 15.11 31.15
CA SER A 373 12.06 13.89 31.85
C SER A 373 12.82 12.93 30.95
N ASP A 374 12.54 12.97 29.65
CA ASP A 374 13.01 12.00 28.67
C ASP A 374 14.14 12.60 27.83
N VAL A 375 14.67 13.76 28.24
CA VAL A 375 15.63 14.56 27.48
C VAL A 375 16.80 14.98 28.35
N ILE A 376 18.01 14.73 27.86
CA ILE A 376 19.25 15.38 28.31
C ILE A 376 19.63 16.44 27.27
N SER A 377 19.25 17.69 27.53
CA SER A 377 19.49 18.80 26.59
C SER A 377 20.82 19.49 26.84
N LEU A 378 21.60 19.74 25.78
CA LEU A 378 22.85 20.50 25.81
C LEU A 378 22.60 21.94 25.37
N PHE A 379 21.71 22.15 24.40
CA PHE A 379 21.36 23.47 23.87
C PHE A 379 19.95 23.47 23.31
N SER A 380 19.03 24.20 23.95
CA SER A 380 17.68 24.47 23.46
C SER A 380 17.09 25.65 24.23
N ASN A 381 16.16 26.37 23.60
CA ASN A 381 15.36 27.40 24.26
C ASN A 381 14.14 26.82 24.99
N VAL A 382 13.79 25.55 24.73
CA VAL A 382 12.63 24.86 25.31
C VAL A 382 13.01 24.08 26.56
N TYR A 383 14.18 23.42 26.55
CA TYR A 383 14.63 22.55 27.64
C TYR A 383 15.58 23.23 28.63
N ASN A 384 15.65 22.65 29.83
CA ASN A 384 16.72 22.94 30.77
C ASN A 384 18.02 22.28 30.29
N ASN A 385 18.99 23.11 29.93
CA ASN A 385 20.27 22.66 29.40
C ASN A 385 21.23 22.22 30.51
N VAL A 386 21.94 21.11 30.31
CA VAL A 386 23.08 20.69 31.11
C VAL A 386 24.29 21.59 30.84
N ALA A 387 25.27 21.58 31.73
CA ALA A 387 26.49 22.35 31.54
C ALA A 387 27.32 21.78 30.38
N VAL A 388 27.77 22.66 29.48
CA VAL A 388 28.70 22.35 28.39
C VAL A 388 29.93 23.25 28.57
N ASP A 389 31.12 22.66 28.60
CA ASP A 389 32.37 23.38 28.87
C ASP A 389 32.71 24.35 27.74
N THR A 390 32.56 23.89 26.50
CA THR A 390 32.75 24.71 25.31
C THR A 390 31.96 24.15 24.13
N TRP A 391 31.44 25.04 23.29
CA TRP A 391 30.85 24.73 21.98
C TRP A 391 31.84 24.82 20.83
N ARG A 392 33.09 25.19 21.11
CA ARG A 392 34.18 25.25 20.14
C ARG A 392 35.53 25.12 20.86
N THR A 393 36.15 23.96 20.74
CA THR A 393 37.51 23.72 21.25
C THR A 393 38.59 24.46 20.46
N ASP A 394 39.78 24.62 21.05
CA ASP A 394 40.93 25.24 20.38
C ASP A 394 41.42 24.44 19.16
N TRP A 395 41.18 23.13 19.15
CA TRP A 395 41.53 22.24 18.04
C TRP A 395 40.46 22.21 16.92
N SER A 396 39.32 22.90 17.10
CA SER A 396 38.25 23.01 16.10
C SER A 396 38.67 23.79 14.86
N SER A 397 38.21 23.33 13.69
CA SER A 397 38.34 24.02 12.40
C SER A 397 37.00 24.60 11.96
N ALA A 398 36.54 25.61 12.70
CA ALA A 398 35.39 26.46 12.42
C ALA A 398 35.52 27.77 13.22
N ALA A 399 34.81 28.82 12.82
CA ALA A 399 34.55 29.97 13.69
C ALA A 399 33.11 29.91 14.21
N LEU A 400 32.92 30.05 15.52
CA LEU A 400 31.63 30.04 16.21
C LEU A 400 31.18 31.47 16.51
N GLU A 401 29.90 31.75 16.24
CA GLU A 401 29.17 32.95 16.62
C GLU A 401 27.84 32.51 17.26
N ASP A 402 27.49 33.07 18.41
CA ASP A 402 26.14 32.91 18.97
C ASP A 402 25.24 33.98 18.35
N VAL A 403 24.16 33.54 17.69
CA VAL A 403 23.23 34.42 16.99
C VAL A 403 21.80 34.17 17.46
N GLN A 404 20.91 35.07 17.05
CA GLN A 404 19.48 34.94 17.27
C GLN A 404 18.79 34.81 15.91
N VAL A 405 18.08 33.71 15.68
CA VAL A 405 17.28 33.51 14.46
C VAL A 405 15.81 33.60 14.84
N ALA A 406 15.12 34.64 14.36
CA ALA A 406 13.73 34.93 14.72
C ALA A 406 13.42 34.97 16.24
N GLY A 407 14.42 35.27 17.08
CA GLY A 407 14.29 35.31 18.53
C GLY A 407 14.65 34.01 19.27
N ASN A 408 15.11 32.98 18.56
CA ASN A 408 15.66 31.74 19.13
C ASN A 408 17.20 31.81 19.16
N ASP A 409 17.83 31.34 20.24
CA ASP A 409 19.30 31.28 20.35
C ASP A 409 19.83 30.18 19.44
N THR A 410 20.81 30.48 18.59
CA THR A 410 21.34 29.51 17.62
C THR A 410 22.86 29.57 17.56
N LYS A 411 23.53 28.41 17.49
CA LYS A 411 24.97 28.33 17.26
C LYS A 411 25.26 28.44 15.76
N LYS A 412 26.07 29.41 15.35
CA LYS A 412 26.48 29.58 13.95
C LYS A 412 27.95 29.27 13.78
N TYR A 413 28.25 28.25 13.00
CA TYR A 413 29.59 27.90 12.56
C TYR A 413 29.84 28.40 11.14
N THR A 414 30.94 29.09 10.92
CA THR A 414 31.41 29.50 9.60
C THR A 414 32.65 28.71 9.21
N SER A 415 32.70 28.27 7.95
CA SER A 415 33.76 27.40 7.43
C SER A 415 33.94 26.13 8.27
N LEU A 416 32.83 25.48 8.64
CA LEU A 416 32.81 24.28 9.45
C LEU A 416 33.42 23.11 8.68
N VAL A 417 34.68 22.80 8.98
CA VAL A 417 35.29 21.52 8.62
C VAL A 417 34.97 20.51 9.72
N PHE A 418 35.30 20.86 10.97
CA PHE A 418 34.81 20.17 12.16
C PHE A 418 34.87 21.09 13.38
N VAL A 419 34.00 20.85 14.37
CA VAL A 419 34.01 21.54 15.66
C VAL A 419 33.80 20.54 16.79
N GLY A 420 34.62 20.66 17.83
CA GLY A 420 34.47 19.92 19.07
C GLY A 420 33.66 20.71 20.10
N VAL A 421 32.69 20.03 20.69
CA VAL A 421 31.90 20.44 21.84
C VAL A 421 32.30 19.52 23.00
N GLU A 422 32.59 20.08 24.18
CA GLU A 422 33.12 19.32 25.33
C GLU A 422 32.23 19.40 26.57
N THR A 423 32.11 18.27 27.25
CA THR A 423 31.44 18.06 28.55
C THR A 423 32.40 17.36 29.52
N VAL A 424 33.69 17.66 29.44
CA VAL A 424 34.74 16.98 30.21
C VAL A 424 34.63 17.25 31.71
N ALA A 425 34.28 18.46 32.14
CA ALA A 425 34.12 18.78 33.56
C ALA A 425 32.91 18.09 34.18
N GLN A 426 31.89 17.80 33.37
CA GLN A 426 30.67 17.10 33.77
C GLN A 426 30.20 16.18 32.63
N GLN A 427 30.82 15.01 32.55
CA GLN A 427 30.51 14.02 31.51
C GLN A 427 29.06 13.57 31.59
N LEU A 428 28.47 13.27 30.43
CA LEU A 428 27.07 12.89 30.33
C LEU A 428 26.93 11.37 30.42
N ASP A 429 26.06 10.92 31.31
CA ASP A 429 25.54 9.56 31.32
C ASP A 429 24.26 9.52 30.48
N ILE A 430 24.38 8.96 29.27
CA ILE A 430 23.28 8.80 28.32
C ILE A 430 22.81 7.34 28.23
N THR A 431 23.12 6.50 29.22
CA THR A 431 22.75 5.08 29.19
C THR A 431 21.25 4.84 29.12
N GLY A 432 20.45 5.75 29.69
CA GLY A 432 18.99 5.73 29.63
C GLY A 432 18.39 6.37 28.38
N MET A 433 19.20 6.89 27.45
CA MET A 433 18.73 7.53 26.23
C MET A 433 18.81 6.56 25.04
N SER A 434 18.00 6.80 24.01
CA SER A 434 17.97 6.01 22.78
C SER A 434 18.37 6.78 21.52
N HIS A 435 18.24 8.11 21.47
CA HIS A 435 18.55 8.92 20.29
C HIS A 435 19.41 10.16 20.59
N PHE A 436 20.14 10.62 19.58
CA PHE A 436 20.77 11.93 19.52
C PHE A 436 19.98 12.84 18.56
N ASN A 437 19.76 14.09 18.94
CA ASN A 437 18.98 15.07 18.21
C ASN A 437 19.74 16.39 18.05
N ALA A 438 19.65 17.01 16.87
CA ALA A 438 20.08 18.38 16.62
C ALA A 438 19.33 18.97 15.41
N ASP A 439 18.83 20.19 15.50
CA ASP A 439 18.34 20.91 14.32
C ASP A 439 19.51 21.62 13.64
N VAL A 440 19.68 21.40 12.34
CA VAL A 440 20.76 22.00 11.55
C VAL A 440 20.23 22.71 10.32
N TRP A 441 20.84 23.83 9.96
CA TRP A 441 20.52 24.57 8.75
C TRP A 441 21.81 24.98 8.04
N SER A 442 21.85 24.83 6.72
CA SER A 442 22.97 25.29 5.90
C SER A 442 22.49 25.68 4.51
N PRO A 443 23.09 26.70 3.88
CA PRO A 443 22.74 27.04 2.51
C PRO A 443 23.35 26.07 1.49
N ASP A 444 24.39 25.31 1.88
CA ASP A 444 25.27 24.66 0.91
C ASP A 444 26.06 23.43 1.43
N PHE A 445 25.78 22.90 2.63
CA PHE A 445 26.42 21.65 3.06
C PHE A 445 26.13 20.47 2.10
N THR A 446 27.12 19.63 1.86
CA THR A 446 26.93 18.38 1.10
C THR A 446 27.05 17.15 1.99
N VAL A 447 27.55 17.35 3.21
CA VAL A 447 27.65 16.34 4.25
C VAL A 447 27.55 17.02 5.62
N PHE A 448 26.88 16.36 6.55
CA PHE A 448 26.94 16.69 7.96
C PHE A 448 27.22 15.40 8.74
N LYS A 449 28.10 15.45 9.74
CA LYS A 449 28.41 14.28 10.55
C LYS A 449 28.39 14.61 12.01
N VAL A 450 27.99 13.62 12.80
CA VAL A 450 27.98 13.67 14.25
C VAL A 450 28.88 12.56 14.75
N LYS A 451 29.85 12.91 15.58
CA LYS A 451 30.69 11.94 16.28
C LYS A 451 30.57 12.12 17.78
N LEU A 452 30.38 11.02 18.49
CA LEU A 452 30.33 10.96 19.95
C LEU A 452 31.58 10.26 20.48
N VAL A 453 32.10 10.75 21.60
CA VAL A 453 33.27 10.19 22.28
C VAL A 453 32.96 9.99 23.77
N ASP A 454 33.06 8.74 24.21
CA ASP A 454 33.01 8.32 25.62
C ASP A 454 34.43 8.08 26.13
N PHE A 455 34.80 8.69 27.26
CA PHE A 455 36.15 8.55 27.85
C PHE A 455 36.33 7.29 28.71
N GLY A 456 35.43 6.33 28.60
CA GLY A 456 35.53 5.07 29.35
C GLY A 456 35.39 5.26 30.86
N ASN A 457 35.68 4.20 31.61
CA ASN A 457 35.45 4.14 33.06
C ASN A 457 36.50 4.93 33.86
N ASP A 458 37.64 5.24 33.27
CA ASP A 458 38.65 6.08 33.92
C ASP A 458 38.33 7.58 33.82
N GLY A 459 37.38 7.95 32.96
CA GLY A 459 36.89 9.31 32.75
C GLY A 459 37.91 10.23 32.09
N ALA A 460 38.96 9.69 31.46
CA ALA A 460 40.07 10.46 30.91
C ALA A 460 40.44 10.04 29.48
N PHE A 461 40.55 11.03 28.59
CA PHE A 461 40.98 10.80 27.21
C PHE A 461 42.36 10.15 27.11
N GLY A 462 42.45 9.09 26.31
CA GLY A 462 43.69 8.38 26.01
C GLY A 462 44.07 7.29 27.03
N GLY A 463 43.13 6.89 27.90
CA GLY A 463 43.28 5.82 28.89
C GLY A 463 43.32 4.40 28.30
N GLY A 464 42.87 4.25 27.05
CA GLY A 464 42.80 2.98 26.33
C GLY A 464 41.44 2.27 26.42
N ASP A 465 40.47 2.86 27.12
CA ASP A 465 39.07 2.47 27.19
C ASP A 465 38.10 3.47 26.53
N ASP A 466 38.63 4.51 25.88
CA ASP A 466 37.83 5.45 25.07
C ASP A 466 37.09 4.73 23.95
N THR A 467 35.83 5.09 23.72
CA THR A 467 35.03 4.56 22.61
C THR A 467 34.39 5.70 21.83
N GLU A 468 34.32 5.57 20.51
CA GLU A 468 33.83 6.63 19.64
C GLU A 468 33.29 6.08 18.32
N HIS A 469 32.29 6.78 17.76
CA HIS A 469 31.81 6.50 16.42
C HIS A 469 31.31 7.78 15.75
N GLU A 470 31.45 7.86 14.42
CA GLU A 470 30.98 8.95 13.58
C GLU A 470 29.87 8.46 12.66
N VAL A 471 28.69 9.09 12.74
CA VAL A 471 27.57 8.87 11.82
C VAL A 471 27.59 9.96 10.75
N THR A 472 27.43 9.56 9.48
CA THR A 472 27.46 10.46 8.32
C THR A 472 26.05 10.64 7.74
N ILE A 473 25.66 11.89 7.53
CA ILE A 473 24.43 12.30 6.84
C ILE A 473 24.84 12.93 5.50
N ASP A 474 24.56 12.21 4.42
CA ASP A 474 24.91 12.65 3.06
C ASP A 474 23.79 13.51 2.45
N ASN A 475 24.18 14.60 1.79
CA ASN A 475 23.30 15.55 1.11
C ASN A 475 22.06 15.99 1.92
N PRO A 476 22.22 16.53 3.15
CA PRO A 476 21.06 17.01 3.89
C PRO A 476 20.38 18.19 3.16
N ALA A 477 19.09 18.39 3.41
CA ALA A 477 18.31 19.40 2.70
C ALA A 477 18.86 20.82 2.97
N GLN A 478 19.12 21.57 1.90
CA GLN A 478 19.72 22.90 1.95
C GLN A 478 18.66 24.00 2.03
N GLY A 479 19.01 25.14 2.64
CA GLY A 479 18.14 26.32 2.71
C GLY A 479 16.95 26.20 3.67
N GLN A 480 16.84 25.09 4.40
CA GLN A 480 15.79 24.81 5.39
C GLN A 480 16.35 24.10 6.61
N TRP A 481 15.60 24.12 7.73
CA TRP A 481 15.98 23.41 8.96
C TRP A 481 15.80 21.90 8.76
N VAL A 482 16.81 21.14 9.17
CA VAL A 482 16.83 19.68 9.10
C VAL A 482 17.01 19.16 10.51
N ASN A 483 16.08 18.33 10.97
CA ASN A 483 16.23 17.64 12.24
C ASN A 483 17.14 16.41 12.04
N ILE A 484 18.31 16.43 12.67
CA ILE A 484 19.25 15.31 12.71
C ILE A 484 18.85 14.43 13.88
N HIS A 485 18.12 13.36 13.55
CA HIS A 485 17.60 12.39 14.49
C HIS A 485 18.29 11.04 14.29
N ILE A 486 19.17 10.66 15.21
CA ILE A 486 20.07 9.50 15.05
C ILE A 486 19.85 8.51 16.20
N PRO A 487 19.43 7.27 15.92
CA PRO A 487 19.44 6.19 16.90
C PRO A 487 20.85 6.00 17.47
N LEU A 488 20.97 5.94 18.79
CA LEU A 488 22.27 5.71 19.44
C LEU A 488 22.87 4.34 19.08
N SER A 489 22.06 3.41 18.56
CA SER A 489 22.53 2.14 17.97
C SER A 489 23.40 2.32 16.74
N ASP A 490 23.24 3.42 16.01
CA ASP A 490 23.97 3.67 14.76
C ASP A 490 25.42 4.09 15.04
N PHE A 491 25.72 4.48 16.28
CA PHE A 491 27.08 4.70 16.77
C PHE A 491 27.76 3.37 17.10
N THR A 492 27.94 2.51 16.09
CA THR A 492 28.32 1.09 16.26
C THR A 492 29.62 0.81 17.04
N ASN A 493 30.55 1.78 17.10
CA ASN A 493 31.80 1.66 17.87
C ASN A 493 31.80 2.45 19.20
N LEU A 494 30.68 3.08 19.56
CA LEU A 494 30.49 3.76 20.84
C LEU A 494 30.01 2.74 21.88
N MET A 495 30.96 1.99 22.44
CA MET A 495 30.67 0.88 23.37
C MET A 495 30.34 1.36 24.79
N GLY A 496 30.78 2.56 25.17
CA GLY A 496 30.45 3.24 26.42
C GLY A 496 29.45 4.38 26.22
N ARG A 497 28.57 4.60 27.20
CA ARG A 497 27.55 5.67 27.20
C ARG A 497 27.45 6.43 28.52
N GLN A 498 28.34 6.16 29.47
CA GLN A 498 28.29 6.72 30.82
C GLN A 498 29.12 7.99 30.97
N HIS A 499 30.08 8.19 30.06
CA HIS A 499 31.13 9.19 30.17
C HIS A 499 31.29 9.96 28.85
N ILE A 500 30.17 10.35 28.24
CA ILE A 500 30.20 11.15 27.01
C ILE A 500 30.82 12.50 27.34
N ALA A 501 32.00 12.72 26.77
CA ALA A 501 32.86 13.85 27.08
C ALA A 501 33.04 14.79 25.89
N GLN A 502 32.80 14.30 24.66
CA GLN A 502 32.92 15.11 23.45
C GLN A 502 31.83 14.78 22.42
N LEU A 503 31.31 15.82 21.80
CA LEU A 503 30.49 15.76 20.59
C LEU A 503 31.21 16.53 19.48
N ILE A 504 31.29 15.96 18.28
CA ILE A 504 31.99 16.57 17.15
C ILE A 504 31.03 16.69 15.98
N PHE A 505 30.82 17.93 15.52
CA PHE A 505 30.10 18.19 14.27
C PHE A 505 31.10 18.39 13.13
N VAL A 506 30.88 17.74 12.00
CA VAL A 506 31.74 17.80 10.81
C VAL A 506 30.90 18.23 9.61
N SER A 507 31.43 19.09 8.75
CA SER A 507 30.78 19.45 7.49
C SER A 507 31.77 19.76 6.37
N SER A 508 31.28 20.13 5.20
CA SER A 508 32.04 20.31 3.96
C SER A 508 32.71 21.69 3.83
N ASN A 509 33.25 22.24 4.93
CA ASN A 509 33.80 23.60 5.00
C ASN A 509 32.75 24.69 4.68
N THR A 510 31.55 24.52 5.21
CA THR A 510 30.37 25.35 4.91
C THR A 510 29.91 26.16 6.11
N LYS A 511 28.91 27.01 5.91
CA LYS A 511 28.24 27.72 7.00
C LYS A 511 27.11 26.83 7.52
N VAL A 512 27.08 26.57 8.82
CA VAL A 512 26.08 25.71 9.46
C VAL A 512 25.55 26.40 10.72
N TYR A 513 24.23 26.43 10.84
CA TYR A 513 23.52 26.83 12.04
C TYR A 513 23.06 25.56 12.75
N VAL A 514 23.20 25.52 14.07
CA VAL A 514 22.83 24.38 14.92
C VAL A 514 22.00 24.89 16.09
N ASP A 515 20.87 24.23 16.33
CA ASP A 515 19.94 24.50 17.41
C ASP A 515 19.44 23.16 17.99
N ASN A 516 18.75 23.20 19.14
CA ASN A 516 18.11 22.04 19.78
C ASN A 516 18.98 20.77 19.83
N VAL A 517 20.16 20.85 20.46
CA VAL A 517 21.08 19.71 20.65
C VAL A 517 20.74 18.97 21.94
N TYR A 518 20.27 17.72 21.84
CA TYR A 518 19.90 16.92 23.00
C TYR A 518 19.94 15.40 22.74
N PHE A 519 20.00 14.61 23.81
CA PHE A 519 19.73 13.17 23.78
C PHE A 519 18.32 12.90 24.31
N SER A 520 17.63 11.90 23.75
CA SER A 520 16.27 11.53 24.13
C SER A 520 16.09 10.04 24.38
N ASP A 521 15.16 9.67 25.27
CA ASP A 521 14.65 8.30 25.43
C ASP A 521 13.31 8.13 24.70
N GLU A 522 13.38 7.76 23.43
CA GLU A 522 12.21 7.54 22.56
C GLU A 522 11.73 6.09 22.54
N ASN A 523 12.20 5.25 23.46
CA ASN A 523 11.52 3.97 23.74
C ASN A 523 10.21 4.18 24.50
N VAL A 524 9.96 5.41 24.94
CA VAL A 524 8.66 5.92 25.35
C VAL A 524 8.19 6.80 24.21
N THR A 525 7.15 6.38 23.49
CA THR A 525 6.49 7.27 22.53
C THR A 525 6.07 8.51 23.31
N PRO A 526 6.59 9.72 22.99
CA PRO A 526 6.11 10.92 23.64
C PRO A 526 4.60 11.00 23.44
N PRO A 527 3.82 11.34 24.48
CA PRO A 527 2.41 11.56 24.29
C PRO A 527 2.27 12.77 23.36
N VAL A 528 1.86 12.52 22.12
CA VAL A 528 1.39 13.58 21.23
C VAL A 528 0.26 14.29 21.98
N THR A 529 0.44 15.55 22.37
CA THR A 529 -0.50 16.25 23.26
C THR A 529 -1.63 16.96 22.52
N ASP A 530 -1.43 17.24 21.23
CA ASP A 530 -2.37 17.85 20.28
C ASP A 530 -2.18 17.23 18.88
N PRO A 531 -3.23 17.11 18.03
CA PRO A 531 -3.10 16.55 16.70
C PRO A 531 -2.27 17.48 15.79
N LEU A 532 -1.38 16.89 14.97
CA LEU A 532 -0.55 17.62 14.01
C LEU A 532 -1.10 17.61 12.58
N THR A 533 -1.97 16.66 12.26
CA THR A 533 -2.66 16.53 10.97
C THR A 533 -4.16 16.71 11.18
N ALA A 534 -4.86 17.23 10.17
CA ALA A 534 -6.31 17.32 10.18
C ALA A 534 -6.99 15.94 10.33
N ALA A 535 -8.27 15.94 10.72
CA ALA A 535 -9.09 14.73 10.65
C ALA A 535 -9.22 14.27 9.19
N PRO A 536 -9.35 12.96 8.92
CA PRO A 536 -9.58 12.45 7.57
C PRO A 536 -10.84 13.05 6.94
N ASP A 537 -10.79 13.44 5.66
CA ASP A 537 -11.97 13.95 4.96
C ASP A 537 -12.99 12.84 4.71
N PRO A 538 -14.28 13.05 5.05
CA PRO A 538 -15.33 12.09 4.75
C PRO A 538 -15.61 12.05 3.23
N VAL A 539 -15.84 10.85 2.70
CA VAL A 539 -15.88 10.60 1.24
C VAL A 539 -17.27 10.34 0.66
N LEU A 540 -18.31 10.32 1.51
CA LEU A 540 -19.67 10.05 1.05
C LEU A 540 -20.22 11.19 0.17
N PRO A 541 -21.09 10.87 -0.81
CA PRO A 541 -21.85 11.88 -1.53
C PRO A 541 -22.68 12.74 -0.59
N GLN A 542 -22.74 14.05 -0.87
CA GLN A 542 -23.50 15.01 -0.05
C GLN A 542 -24.98 14.64 0.08
N GLU A 543 -25.59 13.99 -0.92
CA GLU A 543 -26.99 13.53 -0.84
C GLU A 543 -27.25 12.46 0.22
N ASP A 544 -26.22 11.70 0.62
CA ASP A 544 -26.32 10.63 1.61
C ASP A 544 -25.95 11.10 3.01
N VAL A 545 -25.70 12.40 3.18
CA VAL A 545 -25.14 12.99 4.41
C VAL A 545 -26.00 14.14 4.94
N LEU A 546 -26.31 14.08 6.24
CA LEU A 546 -26.80 15.21 7.03
C LEU A 546 -25.70 15.64 7.99
N SER A 547 -24.94 16.67 7.60
CA SER A 547 -23.76 17.14 8.35
C SER A 547 -24.11 18.22 9.36
N MET A 548 -23.58 18.09 10.58
CA MET A 548 -23.63 19.12 11.63
C MET A 548 -22.35 19.96 11.67
N PHE A 549 -21.20 19.34 11.42
CA PHE A 549 -19.89 19.99 11.41
C PHE A 549 -18.91 19.23 10.52
N SER A 550 -18.41 19.86 9.47
CA SER A 550 -17.39 19.34 8.57
C SER A 550 -16.92 20.47 7.65
N ASN A 551 -15.67 20.44 7.23
CA ASN A 551 -15.15 21.33 6.20
C ASN A 551 -15.52 20.86 4.77
N VAL A 552 -15.91 19.59 4.63
CA VAL A 552 -16.25 18.96 3.35
C VAL A 552 -17.74 19.14 3.00
N TYR A 553 -18.63 18.99 3.99
CA TYR A 553 -20.07 19.01 3.76
C TYR A 553 -20.74 20.35 4.06
N THR A 554 -21.88 20.58 3.42
CA THR A 554 -22.78 21.67 3.80
C THR A 554 -23.43 21.34 5.13
N ASN A 555 -23.09 22.11 6.17
CA ASN A 555 -23.57 21.88 7.53
C ASN A 555 -24.98 22.45 7.76
N VAL A 556 -25.83 21.68 8.45
CA VAL A 556 -27.10 22.13 8.99
C VAL A 556 -26.87 23.03 10.21
N PRO A 557 -27.79 23.94 10.54
CA PRO A 557 -27.65 24.79 11.71
C PRO A 557 -27.62 23.99 13.02
N VAL A 558 -26.65 24.29 13.88
CA VAL A 558 -26.55 23.80 15.27
C VAL A 558 -26.65 25.00 16.20
N ASP A 559 -27.49 24.91 17.24
CA ASP A 559 -27.79 26.06 18.10
C ASP A 559 -26.63 26.39 19.03
N THR A 560 -25.99 25.36 19.59
CA THR A 560 -24.75 25.48 20.36
C THR A 560 -23.96 24.19 20.37
N TRP A 561 -22.63 24.31 20.35
CA TRP A 561 -21.67 23.22 20.52
C TRP A 561 -21.24 23.03 21.99
N GLN A 562 -21.65 23.94 22.88
CA GLN A 562 -21.38 23.84 24.31
C GLN A 562 -22.53 24.49 25.08
N THR A 563 -23.39 23.67 25.68
CA THR A 563 -24.48 24.16 26.54
C THR A 563 -23.96 24.69 27.87
N SER A 564 -24.77 25.54 28.53
CA SER A 564 -24.45 26.08 29.87
C SER A 564 -24.34 25.03 30.97
N TRP A 565 -24.89 23.83 30.73
CA TRP A 565 -24.84 22.68 31.63
C TRP A 565 -23.68 21.72 31.32
N SER A 566 -22.87 22.00 30.29
CA SER A 566 -21.69 21.22 29.94
C SER A 566 -20.58 21.32 30.99
N ALA A 567 -19.83 20.24 31.17
CA ALA A 567 -18.64 20.16 32.01
C ALA A 567 -17.40 19.91 31.13
N ALA A 568 -17.07 20.91 30.31
CA ALA A 568 -15.91 21.00 29.43
C ALA A 568 -15.66 22.47 29.07
N THR A 569 -14.48 22.81 28.56
CA THR A 569 -14.22 24.10 27.89
C THR A 569 -14.10 23.87 26.39
N LEU A 570 -14.87 24.59 25.56
CA LEU A 570 -14.77 24.54 24.10
C LEU A 570 -13.86 25.65 23.57
N GLU A 571 -13.01 25.29 22.61
CA GLU A 571 -12.21 26.18 21.77
C GLU A 571 -12.38 25.74 20.31
N ASP A 572 -12.63 26.69 19.41
CA ASP A 572 -12.57 26.44 17.97
C ASP A 572 -11.12 26.64 17.52
N VAL A 573 -10.51 25.60 16.96
CA VAL A 573 -9.11 25.60 16.52
C VAL A 573 -9.00 25.24 15.04
N GLN A 574 -7.82 25.44 14.48
CA GLN A 574 -7.45 24.95 13.16
C GLN A 574 -6.38 23.88 13.34
N VAL A 575 -6.58 22.70 12.77
CA VAL A 575 -5.57 21.64 12.70
C VAL A 575 -5.24 21.44 11.23
N ASP A 576 -4.02 21.82 10.83
CA ASP A 576 -3.58 21.79 9.43
C ASP A 576 -4.57 22.48 8.45
N GLY A 577 -5.19 23.58 8.90
CA GLY A 577 -6.16 24.34 8.10
C GLY A 577 -7.58 23.77 8.06
N ASN A 578 -7.87 22.71 8.82
CA ASN A 578 -9.22 22.17 9.02
C ASN A 578 -9.84 22.73 10.32
N ASP A 579 -11.14 23.09 10.29
CA ASP A 579 -11.85 23.60 11.46
C ASP A 579 -12.13 22.45 12.42
N THR A 580 -11.63 22.54 13.66
CA THR A 580 -11.79 21.45 14.63
C THR A 580 -12.33 21.99 15.96
N LYS A 581 -13.26 21.25 16.59
CA LYS A 581 -13.75 21.55 17.94
C LYS A 581 -12.82 20.94 18.97
N LYS A 582 -12.24 21.74 19.86
CA LYS A 582 -11.37 21.27 20.94
C LYS A 582 -12.05 21.43 22.30
N TYR A 583 -12.26 20.32 22.99
CA TYR A 583 -12.76 20.27 24.36
C TYR A 583 -11.61 19.98 25.32
N THR A 584 -11.44 20.83 26.34
CA THR A 584 -10.48 20.59 27.43
C THR A 584 -11.23 20.26 28.72
N GLY A 585 -10.80 19.19 29.41
CA GLY A 585 -11.46 18.72 30.63
C GLY A 585 -12.85 18.15 30.34
N LEU A 586 -13.01 17.42 29.24
CA LEU A 586 -14.28 16.88 28.78
C LEU A 586 -14.78 15.79 29.73
N SER A 587 -15.58 16.17 30.73
CA SER A 587 -16.41 15.22 31.47
C SER A 587 -17.66 14.90 30.64
N PHE A 588 -18.36 15.94 30.18
CA PHE A 588 -19.38 15.84 29.15
C PHE A 588 -19.67 17.22 28.54
N VAL A 589 -20.10 17.25 27.28
CA VAL A 589 -20.57 18.45 26.59
C VAL A 589 -21.90 18.16 25.90
N GLY A 590 -22.85 19.06 26.09
CA GLY A 590 -24.11 19.08 25.35
C GLY A 590 -24.01 19.93 24.10
N ILE A 591 -24.47 19.37 22.99
CA ILE A 591 -24.65 20.01 21.69
C ILE A 591 -26.17 20.03 21.43
N GLU A 592 -26.72 21.19 21.07
CA GLU A 592 -28.17 21.36 20.93
C GLU A 592 -28.57 21.78 19.50
N THR A 593 -29.66 21.18 19.04
CA THR A 593 -30.38 21.47 17.79
C THR A 593 -31.87 21.72 18.09
N VAL A 594 -32.21 22.23 19.27
CA VAL A 594 -33.59 22.42 19.74
C VAL A 594 -34.42 23.34 18.83
N ALA A 595 -33.83 24.42 18.31
CA ALA A 595 -34.49 25.32 17.35
C ALA A 595 -34.49 24.76 15.91
N ASN A 596 -33.58 23.83 15.61
CA ASN A 596 -33.36 23.26 14.29
C ASN A 596 -33.26 21.73 14.38
N GLN A 597 -34.30 21.08 14.92
CA GLN A 597 -34.25 19.64 15.19
C GLN A 597 -34.02 18.84 13.92
N LEU A 598 -33.23 17.77 14.03
CA LEU A 598 -32.81 16.98 12.88
C LEU A 598 -33.73 15.78 12.68
N ASP A 599 -34.23 15.64 11.45
CA ASP A 599 -34.88 14.41 10.98
C ASP A 599 -33.81 13.51 10.34
N ILE A 600 -33.46 12.43 11.04
CA ILE A 600 -32.47 11.44 10.63
C ILE A 600 -33.14 10.11 10.22
N THR A 601 -34.45 10.11 9.93
CA THR A 601 -35.18 8.88 9.58
C THR A 601 -34.65 8.18 8.33
N GLY A 602 -34.08 8.94 7.39
CA GLY A 602 -33.42 8.43 6.19
C GLY A 602 -31.98 7.98 6.40
N MET A 603 -31.42 8.12 7.59
CA MET A 603 -30.02 7.81 7.89
C MET A 603 -29.89 6.48 8.65
N THR A 604 -28.73 5.86 8.52
CA THR A 604 -28.40 4.54 9.09
C THR A 604 -27.21 4.59 10.05
N VAL A 605 -26.32 5.57 9.94
CA VAL A 605 -25.07 5.68 10.71
C VAL A 605 -24.91 7.10 11.27
N PHE A 606 -24.38 7.22 12.49
CA PHE A 606 -23.82 8.47 13.04
C PHE A 606 -22.30 8.42 12.97
N ASN A 607 -21.69 9.45 12.41
CA ASN A 607 -20.25 9.55 12.15
C ASN A 607 -19.64 10.71 12.93
N VAL A 608 -18.45 10.48 13.47
CA VAL A 608 -17.65 11.52 14.12
C VAL A 608 -16.17 11.15 14.10
N ASP A 609 -15.31 12.12 13.78
CA ASP A 609 -13.87 11.98 13.97
C ASP A 609 -13.48 12.52 15.35
N VAL A 610 -12.73 11.72 16.11
CA VAL A 610 -12.24 12.10 17.43
C VAL A 610 -10.74 11.84 17.58
N TRP A 611 -10.04 12.77 18.20
CA TRP A 611 -8.64 12.62 18.58
C TRP A 611 -8.46 13.03 20.03
N SER A 612 -7.66 12.28 20.79
CA SER A 612 -7.34 12.64 22.17
C SER A 612 -5.97 12.10 22.56
N PRO A 613 -5.21 12.85 23.37
CA PRO A 613 -3.95 12.35 23.91
C PRO A 613 -4.18 11.45 25.14
N ASP A 614 -5.35 11.50 25.77
CA ASP A 614 -5.51 11.04 27.16
C ASP A 614 -6.90 10.49 27.55
N PHE A 615 -7.85 10.35 26.61
CA PHE A 615 -9.14 9.73 26.93
C PHE A 615 -9.01 8.23 27.27
N THR A 616 -9.67 7.79 28.34
CA THR A 616 -9.79 6.35 28.66
C THR A 616 -11.17 5.81 28.32
N ILE A 617 -12.10 6.71 28.01
CA ILE A 617 -13.47 6.42 27.61
C ILE A 617 -13.96 7.56 26.72
N PHE A 618 -14.73 7.23 25.68
CA PHE A 618 -15.48 8.20 24.90
C PHE A 618 -16.91 7.70 24.74
N LYS A 619 -17.87 8.60 24.84
CA LYS A 619 -19.30 8.25 24.82
C LYS A 619 -20.04 9.20 23.90
N VAL A 620 -20.96 8.64 23.15
CA VAL A 620 -21.86 9.37 22.25
C VAL A 620 -23.27 9.07 22.69
N LYS A 621 -24.04 10.10 23.02
CA LYS A 621 -25.47 9.97 23.35
C LYS A 621 -26.30 10.84 22.43
N LEU A 622 -27.36 10.26 21.88
CA LEU A 622 -28.36 10.94 21.06
C LEU A 622 -29.67 11.05 21.84
N VAL A 623 -30.36 12.18 21.68
CA VAL A 623 -31.67 12.45 22.30
C VAL A 623 -32.64 12.99 21.26
N ASP A 624 -33.75 12.28 21.08
CA ASP A 624 -34.90 12.68 20.28
C ASP A 624 -36.02 13.17 21.21
N PHE A 625 -36.59 14.35 20.94
CA PHE A 625 -37.66 14.96 21.75
C PHE A 625 -39.06 14.43 21.44
N GLY A 626 -39.17 13.23 20.86
CA GLY A 626 -40.45 12.58 20.62
C GLY A 626 -41.31 13.30 19.57
N ALA A 627 -42.56 12.90 19.44
CA ALA A 627 -43.47 13.43 18.42
C ALA A 627 -43.98 14.85 18.74
N ASP A 628 -43.89 15.29 20.00
CA ASP A 628 -44.28 16.64 20.40
C ASP A 628 -43.18 17.70 20.22
N ALA A 629 -41.97 17.26 19.83
CA ALA A 629 -40.80 18.08 19.58
C ALA A 629 -40.35 18.90 20.81
N ALA A 630 -40.69 18.47 22.02
CA ALA A 630 -40.42 19.20 23.25
C ALA A 630 -39.85 18.30 24.38
N PHE A 631 -38.74 18.75 24.98
CA PHE A 631 -38.14 18.03 26.11
C PHE A 631 -39.09 17.89 27.30
N GLY A 632 -39.18 16.68 27.84
CA GLY A 632 -39.95 16.36 29.04
C GLY A 632 -41.44 16.10 28.78
N GLY A 633 -41.84 15.90 27.53
CA GLY A 633 -43.20 15.53 27.10
C GLY A 633 -43.62 14.10 27.49
N GLY A 634 -42.64 13.26 27.83
CA GLY A 634 -42.82 11.85 28.18
C GLY A 634 -42.71 10.88 27.01
N ASP A 635 -42.40 11.39 25.83
CA ASP A 635 -42.11 10.66 24.59
C ASP A 635 -40.65 10.85 24.10
N ASP A 636 -39.81 11.53 24.89
CA ASP A 636 -38.37 11.64 24.64
C ASP A 636 -37.72 10.24 24.61
N THR A 637 -36.81 10.03 23.65
CA THR A 637 -36.04 8.78 23.55
C THR A 637 -34.55 9.07 23.44
N GLU A 638 -33.73 8.25 24.08
CA GLU A 638 -32.28 8.48 24.15
C GLU A 638 -31.52 7.18 24.38
N HIS A 639 -30.30 7.11 23.86
CA HIS A 639 -29.37 6.02 24.17
C HIS A 639 -27.92 6.52 24.10
N GLU A 640 -27.05 5.92 24.92
CA GLU A 640 -25.62 6.24 24.98
C GLU A 640 -24.80 5.02 24.55
N VAL A 641 -23.94 5.21 23.55
CA VAL A 641 -22.93 4.24 23.12
C VAL A 641 -21.60 4.58 23.80
N THR A 642 -20.92 3.56 24.31
CA THR A 642 -19.65 3.71 25.06
C THR A 642 -18.49 3.01 24.36
N PHE A 643 -17.41 3.76 24.12
CA PHE A 643 -16.13 3.27 23.62
C PHE A 643 -15.13 3.26 24.78
N ASN A 644 -14.69 2.07 25.19
CA ASN A 644 -13.72 1.88 26.26
C ASN A 644 -12.30 1.87 25.68
N ALA A 645 -11.38 2.60 26.33
CA ALA A 645 -9.98 2.72 25.93
C ALA A 645 -9.76 2.97 24.42
N PRO A 646 -10.35 4.03 23.82
CA PRO A 646 -10.10 4.34 22.43
C PRO A 646 -8.63 4.69 22.18
N ALA A 647 -8.15 4.50 20.95
CA ALA A 647 -6.76 4.74 20.57
C ALA A 647 -6.34 6.21 20.79
N GLN A 648 -5.27 6.45 21.54
CA GLN A 648 -4.77 7.80 21.84
C GLN A 648 -3.75 8.26 20.80
N GLY A 649 -3.58 9.58 20.66
CA GLY A 649 -2.53 10.18 19.82
C GLY A 649 -2.78 10.11 18.31
N GLN A 650 -3.93 9.60 17.87
CA GLN A 650 -4.33 9.48 16.46
C GLN A 650 -5.83 9.76 16.27
N TRP A 651 -6.22 10.12 15.05
CA TRP A 651 -7.63 10.33 14.70
C TRP A 651 -8.34 8.99 14.62
N ILE A 652 -9.54 8.93 15.20
CA ILE A 652 -10.44 7.79 15.12
C ILE A 652 -11.72 8.24 14.44
N SER A 653 -12.02 7.66 13.29
CA SER A 653 -13.31 7.81 12.61
C SER A 653 -14.31 6.79 13.17
N LEU A 654 -15.26 7.28 13.96
CA LEU A 654 -16.31 6.45 14.55
C LEU A 654 -17.52 6.40 13.62
N HIS A 655 -17.74 5.25 13.00
CA HIS A 655 -18.96 4.93 12.25
C HIS A 655 -19.90 4.12 13.16
N ILE A 656 -20.91 4.79 13.73
CA ILE A 656 -21.80 4.19 14.73
C ILE A 656 -23.15 3.88 14.08
N PRO A 657 -23.47 2.60 13.77
CA PRO A 657 -24.79 2.24 13.28
C PRO A 657 -25.88 2.73 14.23
N LEU A 658 -26.89 3.40 13.70
CA LEU A 658 -28.00 3.92 14.50
C LEU A 658 -28.81 2.80 15.19
N SER A 659 -28.63 1.54 14.78
CA SER A 659 -29.15 0.36 15.48
C SER A 659 -28.48 0.10 16.84
N GLN A 660 -27.28 0.61 17.09
CA GLN A 660 -26.60 0.50 18.39
C GLN A 660 -27.22 1.42 19.46
N PHE A 661 -28.01 2.42 19.05
CA PHE A 661 -28.74 3.28 19.96
C PHE A 661 -30.08 2.62 20.36
N GLU A 662 -30.03 1.50 21.08
CA GLU A 662 -31.17 0.58 21.27
C GLU A 662 -32.45 1.23 21.84
N ASN A 663 -32.30 2.30 22.61
CA ASN A 663 -33.41 3.02 23.24
C ASN A 663 -33.79 4.34 22.52
N LEU A 664 -33.17 4.65 21.38
CA LEU A 664 -33.49 5.81 20.54
C LEU A 664 -34.60 5.42 19.53
N ALA A 665 -35.83 5.32 20.02
CA ALA A 665 -36.96 4.88 19.19
C ALA A 665 -37.47 5.96 18.22
N GLY A 666 -37.28 7.24 18.55
CA GLY A 666 -37.55 8.39 17.68
C GLY A 666 -36.32 8.81 16.88
N ARG A 667 -36.53 9.30 15.65
CA ARG A 667 -35.47 9.79 14.75
C ARG A 667 -35.85 11.06 13.98
N GLN A 668 -36.98 11.68 14.34
CA GLN A 668 -37.53 12.83 13.60
C GLN A 668 -37.15 14.16 14.23
N HIS A 669 -36.79 14.15 15.51
CA HIS A 669 -36.61 15.34 16.33
C HIS A 669 -35.35 15.22 17.18
N ILE A 670 -34.23 14.85 16.57
CA ILE A 670 -32.94 14.83 17.26
C ILE A 670 -32.60 16.27 17.65
N ALA A 671 -32.61 16.49 18.96
CA ALA A 671 -32.52 17.81 19.57
C ALA A 671 -31.27 17.99 20.41
N GLN A 672 -30.64 16.88 20.83
CA GLN A 672 -29.39 16.91 21.59
C GLN A 672 -28.44 15.77 21.19
N LEU A 673 -27.16 16.12 21.14
CA LEU A 673 -26.02 15.21 21.05
C LEU A 673 -25.12 15.48 22.25
N ILE A 674 -24.66 14.43 22.94
CA ILE A 674 -23.77 14.56 24.08
C ILE A 674 -22.51 13.75 23.82
N PHE A 675 -21.36 14.42 23.89
CA PHE A 675 -20.08 13.75 23.98
C PHE A 675 -19.62 13.74 25.44
N ALA A 676 -19.16 12.59 25.93
CA ALA A 676 -18.62 12.46 27.29
C ALA A 676 -17.32 11.67 27.30
N SER A 677 -16.43 12.03 28.23
CA SER A 677 -15.10 11.41 28.34
C SER A 677 -14.59 11.41 29.78
N SER A 678 -13.37 10.93 30.00
CA SER A 678 -12.70 10.77 31.30
C SER A 678 -12.09 12.08 31.83
N ASN A 679 -12.77 13.23 31.62
CA ASN A 679 -12.20 14.57 31.87
C ASN A 679 -10.96 14.86 31.00
N ALA A 680 -10.93 14.29 29.79
CA ALA A 680 -9.82 14.31 28.85
C ALA A 680 -9.76 15.59 28.00
N LYS A 681 -8.66 15.78 27.26
CA LYS A 681 -8.62 16.71 26.13
C LYS A 681 -9.09 15.97 24.88
N VAL A 682 -10.12 16.47 24.18
CA VAL A 682 -10.70 15.78 23.01
C VAL A 682 -10.91 16.78 21.87
N TYR A 683 -10.43 16.42 20.69
CA TYR A 683 -10.65 17.11 19.44
C TYR A 683 -11.74 16.36 18.69
N VAL A 684 -12.68 17.09 18.10
CA VAL A 684 -13.83 16.55 17.38
C VAL A 684 -13.95 17.25 16.05
N ASP A 685 -14.09 16.46 15.00
CA ASP A 685 -14.32 16.91 13.63
C ASP A 685 -15.35 16.02 12.94
N ASN A 686 -15.81 16.42 11.75
CA ASN A 686 -16.70 15.64 10.88
C ASN A 686 -17.87 14.95 11.61
N VAL A 687 -18.73 15.73 12.24
CA VAL A 687 -19.95 15.27 12.93
C VAL A 687 -21.12 15.24 11.96
N TYR A 688 -21.57 14.05 11.54
CA TYR A 688 -22.66 13.91 10.57
C TYR A 688 -23.42 12.59 10.68
N PHE A 689 -24.65 12.56 10.17
CA PHE A 689 -25.41 11.33 9.95
C PHE A 689 -25.32 10.92 8.49
N SER A 690 -25.25 9.62 8.20
CA SER A 690 -25.21 9.11 6.82
C SER A 690 -26.15 7.94 6.59
N ASN A 691 -26.53 7.72 5.33
CA ASN A 691 -27.32 6.57 4.86
C ASN A 691 -26.42 5.50 4.22
N GLU A 692 -25.34 5.11 4.90
CA GLU A 692 -24.45 4.05 4.44
C GLU A 692 -25.07 2.65 4.62
N PRO A 693 -24.84 1.72 3.67
CA PRO A 693 -25.17 0.32 3.89
C PRO A 693 -24.30 -0.24 5.02
N ILE A 694 -24.95 -0.61 6.14
CA ILE A 694 -24.26 -1.14 7.33
C ILE A 694 -23.63 -2.50 6.98
N ILE A 695 -22.30 -2.57 6.98
CA ILE A 695 -21.58 -3.83 7.11
C ILE A 695 -21.66 -4.23 8.59
N VAL A 696 -22.47 -5.25 8.90
CA VAL A 696 -22.53 -5.81 10.26
C VAL A 696 -21.21 -6.54 10.50
N ILE A 697 -20.31 -5.96 11.30
CA ILE A 697 -19.07 -6.61 11.70
C ILE A 697 -19.44 -7.83 12.57
N PRO A 698 -19.13 -9.07 12.14
CA PRO A 698 -19.50 -10.25 12.89
C PRO A 698 -18.76 -10.28 14.23
N THR A 699 -19.50 -10.47 15.31
CA THR A 699 -18.95 -10.58 16.66
C THR A 699 -18.55 -12.02 17.00
N ASP A 700 -18.96 -13.00 16.22
CA ASP A 700 -18.52 -14.40 16.30
C ASP A 700 -18.27 -14.91 14.85
N PRO A 701 -17.35 -15.87 14.63
CA PRO A 701 -17.11 -16.38 13.28
C PRO A 701 -18.33 -17.16 12.81
N THR A 702 -18.72 -16.95 11.55
CA THR A 702 -19.86 -17.64 10.91
C THR A 702 -19.42 -18.68 9.90
N VAL A 703 -18.14 -18.69 9.52
CA VAL A 703 -17.50 -19.66 8.64
C VAL A 703 -16.39 -20.37 9.42
N ALA A 704 -16.16 -21.66 9.11
CA ALA A 704 -15.06 -22.43 9.71
C ALA A 704 -13.68 -21.84 9.37
N ALA A 705 -12.66 -22.21 10.14
CA ALA A 705 -11.28 -21.87 9.82
C ALA A 705 -10.85 -22.52 8.49
N PRO A 706 -9.95 -21.90 7.70
CA PRO A 706 -9.46 -22.51 6.47
C PRO A 706 -8.85 -23.90 6.70
N ALA A 707 -9.35 -24.92 6.00
CA ALA A 707 -8.86 -26.28 6.18
C ALA A 707 -7.40 -26.41 5.69
N PRO A 708 -6.47 -26.92 6.52
CA PRO A 708 -5.07 -27.04 6.14
C PRO A 708 -4.87 -28.15 5.10
N THR A 709 -3.96 -27.92 4.14
CA THR A 709 -3.84 -28.74 2.91
C THR A 709 -2.57 -29.58 2.82
N LEU A 710 -1.61 -29.42 3.75
CA LEU A 710 -0.38 -30.20 3.75
C LEU A 710 -0.67 -31.71 3.88
N PRO A 711 0.09 -32.59 3.20
CA PRO A 711 -0.06 -34.03 3.40
C PRO A 711 0.17 -34.41 4.86
N GLN A 712 -0.64 -35.33 5.40
CA GLN A 712 -0.53 -35.81 6.79
C GLN A 712 0.90 -36.25 7.20
N ALA A 713 1.71 -36.73 6.25
CA ALA A 713 3.09 -37.14 6.51
C ALA A 713 4.04 -35.97 6.86
N GLN A 714 3.65 -34.74 6.53
CA GLN A 714 4.39 -33.50 6.80
C GLN A 714 3.85 -32.76 8.02
N VAL A 715 2.85 -33.32 8.72
CA VAL A 715 2.10 -32.63 9.76
C VAL A 715 2.08 -33.44 11.05
N MET A 716 2.40 -32.76 12.16
CA MET A 716 2.10 -33.21 13.51
C MET A 716 1.01 -32.30 14.09
N SER A 717 -0.24 -32.77 14.04
CA SER A 717 -1.40 -31.98 14.45
C SER A 717 -1.70 -32.14 15.92
N MET A 718 -1.92 -31.04 16.64
CA MET A 718 -2.43 -31.04 18.01
C MET A 718 -3.96 -30.90 18.02
N PHE A 719 -4.51 -30.08 17.12
CA PHE A 719 -5.95 -29.86 16.98
C PHE A 719 -6.29 -29.42 15.55
N SER A 720 -7.07 -30.22 14.85
CA SER A 720 -7.62 -29.93 13.53
C SER A 720 -8.62 -31.02 13.18
N ASN A 721 -9.67 -30.68 12.42
CA ASN A 721 -10.59 -31.65 11.84
C ASN A 721 -10.01 -32.31 10.57
N ALA A 722 -9.00 -31.71 9.94
CA ALA A 722 -8.37 -32.20 8.71
C ALA A 722 -7.32 -33.31 8.96
N TYR A 723 -6.74 -33.36 10.17
CA TYR A 723 -5.62 -34.25 10.49
C TYR A 723 -5.91 -35.21 11.65
N THR A 724 -5.14 -36.29 11.70
CA THR A 724 -5.08 -37.13 12.91
C THR A 724 -4.27 -36.41 13.98
N ASN A 725 -4.93 -36.05 15.08
CA ASN A 725 -4.32 -35.31 16.18
C ASN A 725 -3.48 -36.21 17.11
N VAL A 726 -2.33 -35.71 17.56
CA VAL A 726 -1.55 -36.29 18.65
C VAL A 726 -2.25 -36.01 19.99
N PRO A 727 -2.01 -36.82 21.03
CA PRO A 727 -2.59 -36.56 22.34
C PRO A 727 -2.14 -35.23 22.94
N VAL A 728 -3.09 -34.46 23.47
CA VAL A 728 -2.87 -33.24 24.24
C VAL A 728 -3.57 -33.41 25.58
N ASP A 729 -2.88 -33.14 26.69
CA ASP A 729 -3.38 -33.40 28.04
C ASP A 729 -4.51 -32.46 28.42
N THR A 730 -4.36 -31.18 28.10
CA THR A 730 -5.39 -30.15 28.30
C THR A 730 -5.20 -28.98 27.35
N TRP A 731 -6.32 -28.39 26.92
CA TRP A 731 -6.38 -27.13 26.17
C TRP A 731 -6.56 -25.90 27.08
N ARG A 732 -6.72 -26.12 28.38
CA ARG A 732 -6.79 -25.06 29.39
C ARG A 732 -6.29 -25.61 30.73
N THR A 733 -5.11 -25.20 31.13
CA THR A 733 -4.58 -25.54 32.46
C THR A 733 -5.34 -24.84 33.60
N SER A 734 -5.11 -25.30 34.83
CA SER A 734 -5.70 -24.67 36.02
C SER A 734 -5.15 -23.27 36.30
N TRP A 735 -3.97 -22.95 35.76
CA TRP A 735 -3.28 -21.67 35.91
C TRP A 735 -3.60 -20.68 34.78
N SER A 736 -4.37 -21.08 33.75
CA SER A 736 -4.85 -20.18 32.68
C SER A 736 -5.81 -19.10 33.16
N ASP A 737 -5.66 -17.90 32.60
CA ASP A 737 -6.55 -16.74 32.77
C ASP A 737 -7.35 -16.49 31.49
N ALA A 738 -8.28 -17.42 31.23
CA ALA A 738 -9.28 -17.40 30.16
C ALA A 738 -10.39 -18.40 30.47
N THR A 739 -11.58 -18.24 29.89
CA THR A 739 -12.63 -19.27 29.90
C THR A 739 -12.66 -19.98 28.55
N LEU A 740 -12.40 -21.31 28.53
CA LEU A 740 -12.51 -22.15 27.34
C LEU A 740 -13.94 -22.69 27.19
N THR A 741 -14.51 -22.54 26.00
CA THR A 741 -15.73 -23.20 25.54
C THR A 741 -15.42 -23.93 24.24
N GLU A 742 -15.83 -25.18 24.13
CA GLU A 742 -15.80 -25.93 22.89
C GLU A 742 -17.01 -25.55 22.05
N VAL A 743 -16.80 -25.10 20.82
CA VAL A 743 -17.88 -24.70 19.91
C VAL A 743 -17.73 -25.39 18.56
N GLN A 744 -18.78 -25.29 17.75
CA GLN A 744 -18.75 -25.67 16.35
C GLN A 744 -18.97 -24.41 15.52
N VAL A 745 -18.07 -24.14 14.57
CA VAL A 745 -18.22 -23.04 13.62
C VAL A 745 -18.39 -23.67 12.25
N ASP A 746 -19.57 -23.54 11.66
CA ASP A 746 -19.96 -24.21 10.41
C ASP A 746 -19.67 -25.74 10.37
N GLY A 747 -19.78 -26.39 11.54
CA GLY A 747 -19.53 -27.83 11.69
C GLY A 747 -18.06 -28.21 11.86
N ASP A 748 -17.15 -27.24 12.01
CA ASP A 748 -15.75 -27.47 12.41
C ASP A 748 -15.58 -27.30 13.92
N ASP A 749 -14.74 -28.14 14.54
CA ASP A 749 -14.47 -28.09 15.98
C ASP A 749 -13.56 -26.91 16.26
N THR A 750 -14.00 -25.95 17.08
CA THR A 750 -13.22 -24.74 17.35
C THR A 750 -13.10 -24.48 18.85
N LYS A 751 -11.90 -24.11 19.32
CA LYS A 751 -11.67 -23.66 20.71
C LYS A 751 -12.06 -22.19 20.84
N LYS A 752 -13.00 -21.85 21.72
CA LYS A 752 -13.36 -20.46 22.03
C LYS A 752 -12.85 -20.07 23.41
N TYR A 753 -11.95 -19.09 23.46
CA TYR A 753 -11.50 -18.43 24.68
C TYR A 753 -12.20 -17.09 24.85
N THR A 754 -12.71 -16.82 26.05
CA THR A 754 -13.28 -15.51 26.43
C THR A 754 -12.49 -14.94 27.60
N GLY A 755 -12.16 -13.65 27.52
CA GLY A 755 -11.28 -12.99 28.49
C GLY A 755 -9.86 -13.54 28.44
N LEU A 756 -9.32 -13.77 27.24
CA LEU A 756 -8.00 -14.37 27.06
C LEU A 756 -6.91 -13.38 27.45
N ASN A 757 -6.42 -13.46 28.69
CA ASN A 757 -5.13 -12.88 29.07
C ASN A 757 -4.01 -13.85 28.71
N PHE A 758 -4.12 -15.10 29.15
CA PHE A 758 -3.30 -16.20 28.65
C PHE A 758 -3.97 -17.56 28.93
N VAL A 759 -3.66 -18.56 28.11
CA VAL A 759 -4.06 -19.95 28.30
C VAL A 759 -2.89 -20.88 28.07
N GLY A 760 -2.63 -21.75 29.05
CA GLY A 760 -1.72 -22.87 28.89
C GLY A 760 -2.38 -24.10 28.29
N ILE A 761 -1.67 -24.74 27.36
CA ILE A 761 -1.97 -26.01 26.72
C ILE A 761 -0.80 -26.95 27.02
N GLU A 762 -1.06 -28.18 27.46
CA GLU A 762 -0.02 -29.10 27.96
C GLU A 762 0.03 -30.43 27.18
N THR A 763 1.25 -30.90 26.93
CA THR A 763 1.61 -32.20 26.37
C THR A 763 2.61 -32.93 27.29
N VAL A 764 2.49 -32.75 28.60
CA VAL A 764 3.45 -33.24 29.60
C VAL A 764 3.48 -34.77 29.67
N ALA A 765 2.34 -35.45 29.55
CA ALA A 765 2.29 -36.91 29.59
C ALA A 765 2.92 -37.55 28.34
N GLN A 766 2.86 -36.85 27.21
CA GLN A 766 3.48 -37.24 25.94
C GLN A 766 4.05 -36.01 25.23
N GLN A 767 5.27 -35.62 25.62
CA GLN A 767 5.95 -34.47 25.04
C GLN A 767 6.21 -34.68 23.56
N LEU A 768 6.18 -33.58 22.81
CA LEU A 768 6.31 -33.61 21.36
C LEU A 768 7.78 -33.44 20.95
N ASP A 769 8.29 -34.37 20.14
CA ASP A 769 9.55 -34.22 19.43
C ASP A 769 9.27 -33.59 18.06
N ILE A 770 9.53 -32.29 17.95
CA ILE A 770 9.33 -31.50 16.73
C ILE A 770 10.64 -31.24 15.98
N THR A 771 11.71 -32.00 16.27
CA THR A 771 13.04 -31.78 15.64
C THR A 771 13.01 -31.89 14.12
N SER A 772 12.11 -32.69 13.55
CA SER A 772 11.95 -32.82 12.10
C SER A 772 11.10 -31.71 11.46
N MET A 773 10.40 -30.90 12.26
CA MET A 773 9.48 -29.87 11.80
C MET A 773 10.21 -28.54 11.58
N THR A 774 9.64 -27.70 10.72
CA THR A 774 10.18 -26.38 10.38
C THR A 774 9.25 -25.24 10.81
N HIS A 775 7.94 -25.47 10.94
CA HIS A 775 6.95 -24.44 11.27
C HIS A 775 5.97 -24.87 12.36
N PHE A 776 5.46 -23.89 13.10
CA PHE A 776 4.25 -23.98 13.92
C PHE A 776 3.12 -23.22 13.22
N ASN A 777 1.91 -23.78 13.20
CA ASN A 777 0.76 -23.25 12.48
C ASN A 777 -0.45 -23.17 13.41
N VAL A 778 -1.26 -22.12 13.27
CA VAL A 778 -2.52 -21.93 14.00
C VAL A 778 -3.45 -20.99 13.24
N ASP A 779 -4.74 -21.30 13.21
CA ASP A 779 -5.78 -20.37 12.77
C ASP A 779 -6.40 -19.67 13.98
N VAL A 780 -6.50 -18.33 13.92
CA VAL A 780 -7.13 -17.55 14.98
C VAL A 780 -8.13 -16.53 14.44
N TRP A 781 -9.27 -16.41 15.11
CA TRP A 781 -10.30 -15.40 14.80
C TRP A 781 -10.66 -14.64 16.07
N SER A 782 -10.81 -13.33 16.00
CA SER A 782 -11.24 -12.52 17.13
C SER A 782 -11.91 -11.24 16.64
N PRO A 783 -12.99 -10.79 17.29
CA PRO A 783 -13.59 -9.51 16.95
C PRO A 783 -12.90 -8.33 17.65
N ASP A 784 -12.00 -8.59 18.60
CA ASP A 784 -11.57 -7.58 19.59
C ASP A 784 -10.13 -7.72 20.09
N PHE A 785 -9.31 -8.64 19.57
CA PHE A 785 -7.90 -8.68 19.95
C PHE A 785 -7.10 -7.49 19.42
N SER A 786 -6.22 -6.94 20.24
CA SER A 786 -5.22 -5.94 19.81
C SER A 786 -3.81 -6.53 19.76
N VAL A 787 -3.64 -7.71 20.37
CA VAL A 787 -2.40 -8.48 20.39
C VAL A 787 -2.76 -9.96 20.50
N PHE A 788 -2.02 -10.81 19.80
CA PHE A 788 -2.05 -12.24 20.01
C PHE A 788 -0.62 -12.75 20.14
N LYS A 789 -0.39 -13.71 21.02
CA LYS A 789 0.95 -14.22 21.30
C LYS A 789 0.96 -15.72 21.32
N VAL A 790 2.06 -16.29 20.83
CA VAL A 790 2.32 -17.74 20.82
C VAL A 790 3.64 -17.98 21.53
N LYS A 791 3.63 -18.80 22.57
CA LYS A 791 4.84 -19.21 23.27
C LYS A 791 4.95 -20.73 23.31
N LEU A 792 6.14 -21.23 22.98
CA LEU A 792 6.48 -22.65 23.08
C LEU A 792 7.48 -22.87 24.21
N VAL A 793 7.34 -23.99 24.92
CA VAL A 793 8.22 -24.38 26.03
C VAL A 793 8.67 -25.84 25.84
N ASP A 794 9.99 -26.04 25.79
CA ASP A 794 10.67 -27.33 25.80
C ASP A 794 11.23 -27.59 27.20
N PHE A 795 10.95 -28.76 27.80
CA PHE A 795 11.41 -29.13 29.14
C PHE A 795 12.84 -29.70 29.18
N GLY A 796 13.66 -29.43 28.17
CA GLY A 796 15.05 -29.83 28.17
C GLY A 796 15.25 -31.35 28.10
N ALA A 797 16.49 -31.80 28.25
CA ALA A 797 16.87 -33.21 28.09
C ALA A 797 16.40 -34.10 29.26
N ASP A 798 16.08 -33.51 30.42
CA ASP A 798 15.55 -34.24 31.57
C ASP A 798 14.03 -34.47 31.52
N ALA A 799 13.35 -33.85 30.54
CA ALA A 799 11.92 -33.93 30.29
C ALA A 799 11.06 -33.45 31.48
N ALA A 800 11.60 -32.58 32.35
CA ALA A 800 10.94 -32.12 33.56
C ALA A 800 11.07 -30.60 33.76
N PHE A 801 9.94 -29.93 34.02
CA PHE A 801 9.93 -28.51 34.31
C PHE A 801 10.76 -28.15 35.55
N GLY A 802 11.59 -27.11 35.42
CA GLY A 802 12.42 -26.55 36.49
C GLY A 802 13.77 -27.25 36.68
N GLY A 803 14.20 -28.08 35.72
CA GLY A 803 15.49 -28.78 35.70
C GLY A 803 16.71 -27.89 35.43
N GLY A 804 16.46 -26.66 34.93
CA GLY A 804 17.50 -25.69 34.55
C GLY A 804 17.96 -25.79 33.10
N ASP A 805 17.39 -26.72 32.34
CA ASP A 805 17.57 -26.91 30.89
C ASP A 805 16.30 -26.62 30.07
N ASP A 806 15.23 -26.13 30.72
CA ASP A 806 14.03 -25.65 30.03
C ASP A 806 14.36 -24.48 29.10
N THR A 807 13.76 -24.47 27.91
CA THR A 807 13.91 -23.37 26.95
C THR A 807 12.56 -22.93 26.41
N GLU A 808 12.40 -21.64 26.19
CA GLU A 808 11.12 -21.05 25.79
C GLU A 808 11.32 -19.74 25.01
N HIS A 809 10.37 -19.45 24.13
CA HIS A 809 10.33 -18.17 23.42
C HIS A 809 8.88 -17.80 23.07
N GLU A 810 8.57 -16.50 23.12
CA GLU A 810 7.25 -15.94 22.82
C GLU A 810 7.34 -15.08 21.55
N ILE A 811 6.42 -15.32 20.62
CA ILE A 811 6.22 -14.51 19.42
C ILE A 811 4.97 -13.66 19.60
N VAL A 812 5.04 -12.39 19.20
CA VAL A 812 3.99 -11.39 19.40
C VAL A 812 3.47 -10.88 18.05
N PHE A 813 2.14 -10.84 17.90
CA PHE A 813 1.43 -10.31 16.74
C PHE A 813 0.55 -9.14 17.19
N ASN A 814 0.77 -7.94 16.61
CA ASN A 814 0.07 -6.71 17.01
C ASN A 814 -0.98 -6.22 15.99
N ASN A 815 -0.98 -6.77 14.77
CA ASN A 815 -1.78 -6.28 13.63
C ASN A 815 -2.55 -7.41 12.92
N LEU A 816 -3.20 -8.29 13.69
CA LEU A 816 -4.06 -9.33 13.11
C LEU A 816 -5.42 -8.73 12.71
N THR A 817 -5.99 -9.22 11.62
CA THR A 817 -7.29 -8.77 11.13
C THR A 817 -8.39 -9.17 12.12
N GLN A 818 -9.16 -8.21 12.59
CA GLN A 818 -10.32 -8.48 13.45
C GLN A 818 -11.51 -8.96 12.61
N SER A 819 -12.35 -9.77 13.24
CA SER A 819 -13.55 -10.35 12.63
C SER A 819 -13.32 -11.21 11.39
N ASP A 820 -12.08 -11.69 11.19
CA ASP A 820 -11.71 -12.66 10.16
C ASP A 820 -10.70 -13.70 10.66
N TRP A 821 -10.60 -14.84 9.96
CA TRP A 821 -9.66 -15.91 10.30
C TRP A 821 -8.25 -15.52 9.85
N ASN A 822 -7.30 -15.58 10.78
CA ASN A 822 -5.89 -15.33 10.53
C ASN A 822 -5.16 -16.67 10.58
N THR A 823 -4.65 -17.12 9.44
CA THR A 823 -3.78 -18.30 9.35
C THR A 823 -2.35 -17.89 9.62
N ILE A 824 -1.84 -18.27 10.80
CA ILE A 824 -0.51 -17.92 11.27
C ILE A 824 0.42 -19.12 11.07
N GLN A 825 1.48 -18.92 10.28
CA GLN A 825 2.57 -19.87 10.11
C GLN A 825 3.87 -19.23 10.61
N ILE A 826 4.47 -19.83 11.65
CA ILE A 826 5.65 -19.32 12.32
C ILE A 826 6.83 -20.25 12.04
N PRO A 827 7.90 -19.78 11.38
CA PRO A 827 9.15 -20.53 11.31
C PRO A 827 9.66 -20.86 12.71
N LEU A 828 9.96 -22.13 12.98
CA LEU A 828 10.49 -22.54 14.29
C LEU A 828 11.85 -21.91 14.60
N SER A 829 12.55 -21.36 13.59
CA SER A 829 13.77 -20.55 13.75
C SER A 829 13.52 -19.24 14.49
N ASP A 830 12.30 -18.71 14.44
CA ASP A 830 11.98 -17.39 14.99
C ASP A 830 11.83 -17.46 16.52
N PHE A 831 11.60 -18.66 17.06
CA PHE A 831 11.68 -18.95 18.49
C PHE A 831 13.15 -19.00 18.95
N THR A 832 13.84 -17.86 18.88
CA THR A 832 15.31 -17.76 19.03
C THR A 832 15.86 -18.27 20.36
N ASN A 833 15.05 -18.29 21.42
CA ASN A 833 15.42 -18.83 22.73
C ASN A 833 14.90 -20.25 23.00
N LEU A 834 14.21 -20.88 22.04
CA LEU A 834 13.77 -22.27 22.11
C LEU A 834 14.89 -23.18 21.57
N MET A 835 15.89 -23.46 22.42
CA MET A 835 17.08 -24.22 22.03
C MET A 835 16.85 -25.72 21.95
N GLY A 836 15.85 -26.25 22.68
CA GLY A 836 15.38 -27.64 22.63
C GLY A 836 14.14 -27.79 21.74
N ARG A 837 14.02 -28.94 21.06
CA ARG A 837 12.84 -29.28 20.22
C ARG A 837 12.35 -30.71 20.40
N GLN A 838 12.93 -31.45 21.35
CA GLN A 838 12.64 -32.86 21.57
C GLN A 838 11.51 -33.08 22.59
N HIS A 839 11.25 -32.08 23.44
CA HIS A 839 10.44 -32.20 24.64
C HIS A 839 9.48 -31.03 24.78
N ILE A 840 8.79 -30.65 23.69
CA ILE A 840 7.77 -29.61 23.73
C ILE A 840 6.63 -30.09 24.63
N ALA A 841 6.49 -29.40 25.74
CA ALA A 841 5.60 -29.79 26.84
C ALA A 841 4.48 -28.76 27.07
N GLN A 842 4.67 -27.51 26.63
CA GLN A 842 3.66 -26.46 26.76
C GLN A 842 3.59 -25.56 25.52
N LEU A 843 2.36 -25.17 25.20
CA LEU A 843 2.00 -24.12 24.27
C LEU A 843 1.16 -23.10 25.03
N ILE A 844 1.45 -21.81 24.88
CA ILE A 844 0.70 -20.74 25.52
C ILE A 844 0.20 -19.78 24.45
N PHE A 845 -1.11 -19.52 24.47
CA PHE A 845 -1.71 -18.42 23.74
C PHE A 845 -2.02 -17.28 24.71
N ALA A 846 -1.73 -16.04 24.33
CA ALA A 846 -2.03 -14.87 25.15
C ALA A 846 -2.58 -13.70 24.32
N SER A 847 -3.39 -12.87 24.95
CA SER A 847 -4.03 -11.70 24.33
C SER A 847 -4.36 -10.64 25.38
N SER A 848 -5.01 -9.55 24.98
CA SER A 848 -5.39 -8.40 25.80
C SER A 848 -6.80 -8.54 26.41
N ASN A 849 -7.07 -9.66 27.11
CA ASN A 849 -8.39 -10.01 27.65
C ASN A 849 -9.49 -10.19 26.56
N ALA A 850 -9.07 -10.58 25.36
CA ALA A 850 -9.93 -10.64 24.17
C ALA A 850 -10.80 -11.91 24.11
N LYS A 851 -11.76 -11.94 23.19
CA LYS A 851 -12.47 -13.14 22.76
C LYS A 851 -11.77 -13.72 21.53
N VAL A 852 -11.21 -14.93 21.65
CA VAL A 852 -10.41 -15.55 20.59
C VAL A 852 -10.90 -16.96 20.30
N TYR A 853 -11.10 -17.26 19.02
CA TYR A 853 -11.38 -18.57 18.48
C TYR A 853 -10.09 -19.11 17.88
N VAL A 854 -9.79 -20.38 18.15
CA VAL A 854 -8.57 -21.06 17.71
C VAL A 854 -8.92 -22.38 17.06
N ASP A 855 -8.34 -22.62 15.90
CA ASP A 855 -8.44 -23.86 15.14
C ASP A 855 -7.09 -24.23 14.51
N ASN A 856 -6.99 -25.44 13.95
CA ASN A 856 -5.85 -25.92 13.17
C ASN A 856 -4.47 -25.64 13.80
N VAL A 857 -4.25 -26.14 15.01
CA VAL A 857 -2.98 -26.05 15.75
C VAL A 857 -2.09 -27.25 15.39
N TYR A 858 -1.02 -27.02 14.63
CA TYR A 858 -0.11 -28.10 14.19
C TYR A 858 1.31 -27.65 13.88
N PHE A 859 2.26 -28.58 13.96
CA PHE A 859 3.62 -28.40 13.44
C PHE A 859 3.73 -28.99 12.04
N SER A 860 4.50 -28.37 11.17
CA SER A 860 4.71 -28.85 9.80
C SER A 860 6.16 -28.78 9.34
N THR A 861 6.49 -29.56 8.31
CA THR A 861 7.70 -29.39 7.50
C THR A 861 7.39 -28.52 6.28
N ASP A 862 8.41 -27.85 5.72
CA ASP A 862 8.27 -27.11 4.47
C ASP A 862 7.65 -28.00 3.39
N GLN A 863 6.87 -27.38 2.49
CA GLN A 863 6.66 -28.00 1.18
C GLN A 863 8.04 -28.34 0.62
N LEU A 864 8.24 -29.59 0.18
CA LEU A 864 9.30 -29.92 -0.78
C LEU A 864 8.92 -29.27 -2.12
N GLY A 865 8.88 -27.94 -2.14
CA GLY A 865 8.95 -27.14 -3.33
C GLY A 865 10.35 -27.27 -3.90
N VAL A 866 10.46 -27.25 -5.23
CA VAL A 866 11.74 -27.06 -5.87
C VAL A 866 12.27 -25.74 -5.33
N THR A 867 13.31 -25.77 -4.49
CA THR A 867 14.00 -24.60 -3.94
C THR A 867 13.95 -23.48 -4.97
N ASP A 868 13.35 -22.35 -4.61
CA ASP A 868 13.58 -21.10 -5.31
C ASP A 868 15.08 -21.02 -5.55
N ASN A 869 15.47 -21.06 -6.81
CA ASN A 869 16.86 -20.87 -7.17
C ASN A 869 17.23 -19.51 -6.59
N GLU A 870 18.09 -19.47 -5.57
CA GLU A 870 18.79 -18.23 -5.24
C GLU A 870 19.27 -17.63 -6.56
N SER A 871 18.70 -16.49 -6.92
CA SER A 871 18.92 -15.90 -8.22
C SER A 871 20.38 -15.48 -8.31
N VAL A 872 21.14 -16.15 -9.17
CA VAL A 872 22.52 -15.75 -9.41
C VAL A 872 22.50 -14.43 -10.20
N LYS A 873 22.88 -13.33 -9.55
CA LYS A 873 22.95 -12.00 -10.16
C LYS A 873 24.06 -11.97 -11.21
N MET A 874 23.69 -11.76 -12.47
CA MET A 874 24.60 -11.62 -13.61
C MET A 874 24.15 -10.49 -14.54
N THR A 875 25.08 -9.62 -14.91
CA THR A 875 24.86 -8.53 -15.89
C THR A 875 25.43 -8.91 -17.25
N MET A 876 24.73 -8.59 -18.34
CA MET A 876 25.14 -8.84 -19.72
C MET A 876 24.96 -7.58 -20.57
N TYR A 877 26.03 -7.05 -21.15
CA TYR A 877 25.99 -5.81 -21.95
C TYR A 877 27.12 -5.73 -23.00
N PRO A 878 26.97 -4.91 -24.06
CA PRO A 878 25.73 -4.27 -24.49
C PRO A 878 24.73 -5.32 -25.02
N ASN A 879 23.44 -5.02 -24.91
CA ASN A 879 22.38 -5.77 -25.59
C ASN A 879 21.35 -4.75 -26.10
N PRO A 880 21.23 -4.50 -27.41
CA PRO A 880 21.82 -5.26 -28.52
C PRO A 880 23.35 -5.13 -28.68
N ALA A 881 24.02 -6.21 -29.07
CA ALA A 881 25.47 -6.27 -29.34
C ALA A 881 25.78 -6.34 -30.84
N SER A 882 26.93 -5.81 -31.27
CA SER A 882 27.41 -5.91 -32.67
C SER A 882 28.82 -6.47 -32.80
N THR A 883 29.61 -6.42 -31.73
CA THR A 883 31.02 -6.84 -31.77
C THR A 883 31.41 -7.73 -30.60
N THR A 884 31.17 -7.28 -29.38
CA THR A 884 31.50 -8.02 -28.16
C THR A 884 30.35 -7.97 -27.17
N LEU A 885 30.27 -9.02 -26.36
CA LEU A 885 29.32 -9.18 -25.27
C LEU A 885 30.10 -9.38 -23.97
N HIS A 886 29.88 -8.51 -22.99
CA HIS A 886 30.48 -8.58 -21.66
C HIS A 886 29.49 -9.19 -20.68
N LEU A 887 29.97 -10.12 -19.85
CA LEU A 887 29.24 -10.72 -18.76
C LEU A 887 29.99 -10.47 -17.45
N SER A 888 29.27 -10.17 -16.37
CA SER A 888 29.83 -10.02 -15.03
C SER A 888 28.88 -10.66 -14.01
N ALA A 889 29.44 -11.42 -13.07
CA ALA A 889 28.72 -12.10 -12.00
C ALA A 889 29.51 -12.04 -10.68
N GLN A 890 28.85 -12.28 -9.55
CA GLN A 890 29.51 -12.27 -8.23
C GLN A 890 30.41 -13.49 -7.98
N GLN A 891 30.24 -14.57 -8.76
CA GLN A 891 31.03 -15.80 -8.69
C GLN A 891 31.65 -16.11 -10.07
N PRO A 892 32.69 -16.96 -10.14
CA PRO A 892 33.27 -17.38 -11.41
C PRO A 892 32.23 -17.96 -12.36
N ILE A 893 32.26 -17.50 -13.62
CA ILE A 893 31.41 -18.01 -14.69
C ILE A 893 32.02 -19.32 -15.20
N ASP A 894 31.34 -20.43 -14.95
CA ASP A 894 31.77 -21.77 -15.35
C ASP A 894 31.66 -21.95 -16.87
N SER A 895 30.55 -21.54 -17.47
CA SER A 895 30.35 -21.60 -18.92
C SER A 895 29.38 -20.55 -19.45
N VAL A 896 29.53 -20.17 -20.72
CA VAL A 896 28.56 -19.36 -21.47
C VAL A 896 28.29 -20.04 -22.82
N LEU A 897 27.04 -20.40 -23.05
CA LEU A 897 26.54 -21.05 -24.26
C LEU A 897 25.58 -20.10 -24.98
N VAL A 898 25.80 -19.82 -26.25
CA VAL A 898 24.85 -19.03 -27.05
C VAL A 898 24.16 -19.95 -28.04
N PHE A 899 22.83 -19.87 -28.12
CA PHE A 899 21.96 -20.64 -29.00
C PHE A 899 21.21 -19.71 -29.95
N ASN A 900 21.02 -20.13 -31.20
CA ASN A 900 20.09 -19.46 -32.11
C ASN A 900 18.63 -19.85 -31.80
N THR A 901 17.66 -19.23 -32.48
CA THR A 901 16.22 -19.43 -32.24
C THR A 901 15.70 -20.85 -32.52
N ILE A 902 16.48 -21.71 -33.18
CA ILE A 902 16.15 -23.13 -33.40
C ILE A 902 16.84 -24.06 -32.39
N GLY A 903 17.47 -23.51 -31.34
CA GLY A 903 18.14 -24.26 -30.28
C GLY A 903 19.52 -24.80 -30.65
N GLN A 904 20.08 -24.40 -31.79
CA GLN A 904 21.43 -24.78 -32.18
C GLN A 904 22.45 -23.93 -31.43
N LYS A 905 23.39 -24.58 -30.74
CA LYS A 905 24.51 -23.93 -30.07
C LYS A 905 25.48 -23.31 -31.10
N VAL A 906 25.67 -22.00 -31.01
CA VAL A 906 26.53 -21.20 -31.90
C VAL A 906 27.80 -20.68 -31.24
N ILE A 907 27.81 -20.51 -29.91
CA ILE A 907 29.01 -20.17 -29.12
C ILE A 907 29.06 -21.04 -27.86
N ASN A 908 30.27 -21.42 -27.44
CA ASN A 908 30.55 -22.09 -26.18
C ASN A 908 31.89 -21.60 -25.63
N VAL A 909 31.89 -21.00 -24.44
CA VAL A 909 33.11 -20.56 -23.74
C VAL A 909 33.05 -20.96 -22.28
N GLU A 910 34.20 -21.20 -21.65
CA GLU A 910 34.35 -21.58 -20.24
C GLU A 910 35.32 -20.60 -19.54
N PRO A 911 34.83 -19.43 -19.10
CA PRO A 911 35.70 -18.33 -18.66
C PRO A 911 36.49 -18.63 -17.36
N GLY A 912 35.87 -19.29 -16.38
CA GLY A 912 36.47 -19.57 -15.08
C GLY A 912 36.76 -18.33 -14.22
N THR A 913 36.23 -17.17 -14.60
CA THR A 913 36.42 -15.86 -13.93
C THR A 913 35.08 -15.18 -13.73
N SER A 914 34.99 -14.25 -12.76
CA SER A 914 33.75 -13.50 -12.45
C SER A 914 33.30 -12.55 -13.57
N THR A 915 34.16 -12.28 -14.55
CA THR A 915 33.84 -11.52 -15.76
C THR A 915 34.24 -12.30 -17.01
N ALA A 916 33.47 -12.15 -18.09
CA ALA A 916 33.77 -12.76 -19.39
C ALA A 916 33.51 -11.76 -20.53
N THR A 917 34.28 -11.87 -21.62
CA THR A 917 34.04 -11.12 -22.86
C THR A 917 33.97 -12.10 -24.02
N ILE A 918 32.88 -12.05 -24.77
CA ILE A 918 32.57 -12.97 -25.87
C ILE A 918 32.54 -12.18 -27.18
N ASP A 919 33.28 -12.66 -28.19
CA ASP A 919 33.22 -12.10 -29.55
C ASP A 919 31.97 -12.63 -30.27
N VAL A 920 31.10 -11.72 -30.69
CA VAL A 920 29.83 -12.04 -31.37
C VAL A 920 29.81 -11.59 -32.82
N ARG A 921 30.93 -11.09 -33.38
CA ARG A 921 30.99 -10.58 -34.77
C ARG A 921 30.65 -11.62 -35.84
N SER A 922 30.81 -12.90 -35.53
CA SER A 922 30.50 -14.00 -36.44
C SER A 922 29.02 -14.39 -36.44
N LEU A 923 28.20 -13.82 -35.56
CA LEU A 923 26.78 -14.08 -35.51
C LEU A 923 26.05 -13.17 -36.49
N ASN A 924 25.08 -13.72 -37.23
CA ASN A 924 24.20 -12.91 -38.07
C ASN A 924 23.24 -12.11 -37.19
N ALA A 925 22.79 -10.95 -37.68
CA ALA A 925 21.78 -10.13 -37.01
C ALA A 925 20.52 -10.96 -36.69
N GLY A 926 20.03 -10.86 -35.46
CA GLY A 926 18.92 -11.70 -34.98
C GLY A 926 18.93 -11.93 -33.47
N MET A 927 17.98 -12.74 -33.01
CA MET A 927 17.80 -13.08 -31.60
C MET A 927 18.53 -14.38 -31.26
N TYR A 928 19.17 -14.41 -30.10
CA TYR A 928 19.89 -15.55 -29.54
C TYR A 928 19.54 -15.71 -28.05
N ILE A 929 19.76 -16.90 -27.51
CA ILE A 929 19.64 -17.21 -26.09
C ILE A 929 21.03 -17.50 -25.53
N VAL A 930 21.39 -16.83 -24.44
CA VAL A 930 22.68 -17.00 -23.74
C VAL A 930 22.42 -17.74 -22.44
N ASN A 931 22.88 -18.98 -22.32
CA ASN A 931 22.86 -19.73 -21.07
C ASN A 931 24.23 -19.61 -20.41
N THR A 932 24.27 -19.10 -19.19
CA THR A 932 25.48 -18.90 -18.42
C THR A 932 25.43 -19.72 -17.14
N THR A 933 26.40 -20.59 -16.94
CA THR A 933 26.53 -21.39 -15.71
C THR A 933 27.50 -20.71 -14.75
N ILE A 934 27.08 -20.50 -13.50
CA ILE A 934 27.85 -19.85 -12.44
C ILE A 934 27.64 -20.66 -11.16
N GLY A 935 28.71 -21.16 -10.55
CA GLY A 935 28.63 -21.98 -9.34
C GLY A 935 27.76 -23.24 -9.53
N GLY A 936 27.75 -23.82 -10.73
CA GLY A 936 26.92 -24.98 -11.08
C GLY A 936 25.44 -24.69 -11.36
N LYS A 937 24.98 -23.44 -11.22
CA LYS A 937 23.60 -23.00 -11.54
C LYS A 937 23.58 -22.32 -12.91
N THR A 938 22.54 -22.52 -13.73
CA THR A 938 22.45 -21.96 -15.10
C THR A 938 21.39 -20.86 -15.20
N VAL A 939 21.79 -19.70 -15.73
CA VAL A 939 20.93 -18.54 -15.99
C VAL A 939 20.80 -18.31 -17.49
N SER A 940 19.59 -18.09 -18.00
CA SER A 940 19.32 -17.85 -19.43
C SER A 940 18.90 -16.41 -19.68
N GLN A 941 19.55 -15.72 -20.62
CA GLN A 941 19.24 -14.34 -21.01
C GLN A 941 19.14 -14.19 -22.53
N LYS A 942 18.22 -13.32 -22.99
CA LYS A 942 18.04 -13.00 -24.41
C LYS A 942 19.14 -12.05 -24.89
N LEU A 943 19.73 -12.34 -26.05
CA LEU A 943 20.71 -11.49 -26.74
C LEU A 943 20.20 -11.09 -28.13
N ILE A 944 20.34 -9.81 -28.47
CA ILE A 944 20.03 -9.28 -29.80
C ILE A 944 21.35 -8.91 -30.48
N ILE A 945 21.61 -9.48 -31.65
CA ILE A 945 22.75 -9.11 -32.52
C ILE A 945 22.27 -8.14 -33.60
N LYS A 946 22.98 -7.02 -33.78
CA LYS A 946 22.72 -6.00 -34.80
C LYS A 946 23.60 -6.16 -36.03
#